data_AF-A0A7L0MK85-F1
#
_entry.id   AF-A0A7L0MK85-F1
#
_cell.length_a   1.000
_cell.length_b   1.000
_cell.length_c   1.000
_cell.angle_alpha   90.00
_cell.angle_beta   90.00
_cell.angle_gamma   90.00
#
_symmetry.space_group_name_H-M   'P 1'
#
loop_
_entity.id
_entity.type
_entity.pdbx_description
1 polymer ?
#
loop_
_entity_poly.entity_id
_entity_poly.type
_entity_poly.pdbx_seq_one_letter_code
_entity_poly.pdbx_strand_id
1 'polypeptide(L)'
;SGTEIAFVLDGSGSIEPEDFERAKGFIHKMMKTLYEKCFECNFAVVQYGFEIRTEFDLRENWDPRATLQKVLDIVQVCNVTKTASAMQHVLDSIFTESHGSHKDAAKVMIVLTDGEILLDEMNLTTVINSPKMAGIKRYAIGVGDAFKKTKALNELRLIASGPDDANVFQVTNYSALDGLISTLQQSIIGIEGTQGDALEYELAQAGFNVQILDKRVLIFGAVGAFDWSGGILLYDLATKTAVFLNESKEEAQQAKHSYLGYSVAVVHTEYGPLYVAGAPRHSMSGKVFVFQDGHLKQTLQGEQVGSYFGSELCPVDVNCDGVTDLLLVGAPFYHIRGEEGRVYVYRLETETGSFTLKEHLNVQVTSPFARFGFTVASIGDINGDGYEDIAVGAPLEDQLPNSSSFGSIYIFNGDKDKIKSSFSQRVKASEISSGLQYFGQSIAGGFDFTNDGLQDITVGSLENVIVLRSRPVVHFLTSVRFNPDRILIFQNNSLVTAELCFNAVSAVPVSQQEFPQLYLFYTVDLDVKMAKRRVQFEDQNTTTSGKLLVSEHMCSELQLYPLVGDPCDFDCFSSVFLRVKHEVLNKNDHMEFAAPVLDRYQPSEMHFQLPYKKDCNKTICAAQLTLTTQIQKELVVGYTKEVSMKVSLMNSGDNSYMTTMILNYPRTLHFKKVTFEPSSPAVHCGQPAPLTSAVLSCNCRIGYPVFKKTTVNFSVIWQLEESIFQNKSSITVNITNINENSTILTEEHVLDVRYAFTAVLTRPVSSMYVNISEGLLENKEFRFNINGENRFNATIKLQIWVPINIQGHTIMTVKNASGTQGIRDVQYQSVHCSLQSDGDNITVVAELSLSNAHQFLKSGSALLVPGKITFNKELYLGLEEENHHAQITLIFLKDEVFDPLPTIIRSCFGGLFVLVFIILLLWKCGFFRRKYRAM
;
A
#
# COMPACT_ATOMS: atom_id res chain seq x y z
N SER A 1 37.18 2.50 -2.61
CA SER A 1 38.04 3.21 -3.57
C SER A 1 39.46 3.02 -3.05
N GLY A 2 40.22 2.05 -3.54
CA GLY A 2 41.36 1.53 -2.77
C GLY A 2 42.60 2.42 -2.70
N THR A 3 43.52 2.07 -1.80
CA THR A 3 44.86 2.69 -1.70
C THR A 3 45.92 1.73 -2.25
N GLU A 4 46.75 2.22 -3.17
CA GLU A 4 47.83 1.47 -3.81
C GLU A 4 49.18 1.96 -3.28
N ILE A 5 49.94 1.05 -2.67
CA ILE A 5 51.18 1.38 -1.95
C ILE A 5 52.35 0.66 -2.62
N ALA A 6 53.24 1.42 -3.25
CA ALA A 6 54.48 0.93 -3.84
C ALA A 6 55.68 1.21 -2.92
N PHE A 7 56.33 0.16 -2.44
CA PHE A 7 57.62 0.25 -1.76
C PHE A 7 58.75 0.27 -2.79
N VAL A 8 59.62 1.27 -2.69
CA VAL A 8 60.85 1.39 -3.49
C VAL A 8 62.02 1.13 -2.56
N LEU A 9 62.53 -0.10 -2.61
CA LEU A 9 63.55 -0.61 -1.69
C LEU A 9 64.95 -0.47 -2.30
N ASP A 10 65.82 0.28 -1.64
CA ASP A 10 67.23 0.37 -1.99
C ASP A 10 67.97 -0.93 -1.64
N GLY A 11 68.36 -1.66 -2.67
CA GLY A 11 69.20 -2.84 -2.59
C GLY A 11 70.60 -2.58 -3.13
N SER A 12 71.05 -1.32 -3.23
CA SER A 12 72.37 -0.97 -3.77
C SER A 12 73.53 -1.44 -2.88
N GLY A 13 74.76 -1.28 -3.37
CA GLY A 13 75.97 -1.69 -2.66
C GLY A 13 76.36 -0.79 -1.49
N SER A 14 75.69 0.34 -1.30
CA SER A 14 75.91 1.24 -0.15
C SER A 14 75.13 0.81 1.10
N ILE A 15 74.10 -0.02 0.95
CA ILE A 15 73.34 -0.62 2.05
C ILE A 15 74.05 -1.88 2.55
N GLU A 16 74.38 -1.93 3.85
CA GLU A 16 74.94 -3.14 4.46
C GLU A 16 73.88 -4.27 4.50
N PRO A 17 74.28 -5.56 4.36
CA PRO A 17 73.33 -6.67 4.35
C PRO A 17 72.41 -6.74 5.58
N GLU A 18 72.91 -6.33 6.76
CA GLU A 18 72.08 -6.27 7.97
C GLU A 18 70.99 -5.20 7.89
N ASP A 19 71.28 -4.05 7.29
CA ASP A 19 70.32 -2.96 7.11
C ASP A 19 69.30 -3.29 6.02
N PHE A 20 69.70 -4.02 4.98
CA PHE A 20 68.78 -4.54 3.97
C PHE A 20 67.75 -5.53 4.58
N GLU A 21 68.19 -6.47 5.42
CA GLU A 21 67.27 -7.39 6.12
C GLU A 21 66.32 -6.64 7.05
N ARG A 22 66.79 -5.57 7.71
CA ARG A 22 65.92 -4.72 8.53
C ARG A 22 64.89 -3.94 7.70
N ALA A 23 65.26 -3.47 6.51
CA ALA A 23 64.33 -2.83 5.57
C ALA A 23 63.21 -3.78 5.13
N LYS A 24 63.57 -5.03 4.78
CA LYS A 24 62.58 -6.10 4.49
C LYS A 24 61.68 -6.36 5.69
N GLY A 25 62.26 -6.46 6.90
CA GLY A 25 61.51 -6.63 8.14
C GLY A 25 60.50 -5.51 8.39
N PHE A 26 60.86 -4.25 8.08
CA PHE A 26 59.95 -3.12 8.14
C PHE A 26 58.80 -3.23 7.13
N ILE A 27 59.11 -3.50 5.85
CA ILE A 27 58.08 -3.66 4.80
C ILE A 27 57.11 -4.78 5.20
N HIS A 28 57.63 -5.93 5.64
CA HIS A 28 56.83 -7.05 6.11
C HIS A 28 55.92 -6.65 7.28
N LYS A 29 56.46 -5.97 8.30
CA LYS A 29 55.67 -5.54 9.48
C LYS A 29 54.60 -4.52 9.11
N MET A 30 54.93 -3.57 8.23
CA MET A 30 53.99 -2.55 7.76
C MET A 30 52.88 -3.17 6.93
N MET A 31 53.20 -4.02 5.95
CA MET A 31 52.23 -4.76 5.14
C MET A 31 51.31 -5.60 6.02
N LYS A 32 51.87 -6.37 6.97
CA LYS A 32 51.09 -7.20 7.89
C LYS A 32 50.10 -6.35 8.69
N THR A 33 50.56 -5.22 9.23
CA THR A 33 49.73 -4.33 10.04
C THR A 33 48.61 -3.67 9.21
N LEU A 34 48.90 -3.31 7.96
CA LEU A 34 47.92 -2.68 7.08
C LEU A 34 46.92 -3.69 6.51
N TYR A 35 47.31 -4.94 6.21
CA TYR A 35 46.37 -5.99 5.84
C TYR A 35 45.34 -6.28 6.95
N GLU A 36 45.70 -6.06 8.22
CA GLU A 36 44.78 -6.21 9.36
C GLU A 36 43.81 -5.02 9.53
N LYS A 37 44.10 -3.86 8.93
CA LYS A 37 43.39 -2.59 9.23
C LYS A 37 42.84 -1.83 8.02
N CYS A 38 43.29 -2.13 6.80
CA CYS A 38 42.87 -1.48 5.56
C CYS A 38 42.30 -2.53 4.60
N PHE A 39 40.97 -2.49 4.39
CA PHE A 39 40.24 -3.50 3.61
C PHE A 39 40.47 -3.38 2.10
N GLU A 40 40.86 -2.21 1.59
CA GLU A 40 41.13 -1.96 0.17
C GLU A 40 42.57 -1.47 -0.11
N CYS A 41 43.57 -2.02 0.60
CA CYS A 41 44.98 -1.70 0.37
C CYS A 41 45.70 -2.76 -0.49
N ASN A 42 46.28 -2.34 -1.62
CA ASN A 42 47.12 -3.20 -2.47
C ASN A 42 48.58 -2.75 -2.42
N PHE A 43 49.50 -3.72 -2.37
CA PHE A 43 50.93 -3.48 -2.23
C PHE A 43 51.72 -3.92 -3.46
N ALA A 44 52.79 -3.19 -3.76
CA ALA A 44 53.83 -3.61 -4.69
C ALA A 44 55.19 -3.33 -4.07
N VAL A 45 56.19 -4.15 -4.40
CA VAL A 45 57.57 -3.96 -3.95
C VAL A 45 58.49 -3.96 -5.16
N VAL A 46 59.22 -2.87 -5.33
CA VAL A 46 60.25 -2.69 -6.35
C VAL A 46 61.57 -2.49 -5.64
N GLN A 47 62.52 -3.37 -5.93
CA GLN A 47 63.90 -3.24 -5.47
C GLN A 47 64.76 -2.61 -6.56
N TYR A 48 65.77 -1.82 -6.20
CA TYR A 48 66.74 -1.29 -7.14
C TYR A 48 68.19 -1.42 -6.67
N GLY A 49 69.10 -1.59 -7.64
CA GLY A 49 70.55 -1.73 -7.45
C GLY A 49 71.25 -1.71 -8.81
N PHE A 50 72.07 -2.73 -9.10
CA PHE A 50 72.56 -3.04 -10.46
C PHE A 50 71.44 -3.06 -11.52
N GLU A 51 70.33 -3.68 -11.16
CA GLU A 51 69.08 -3.72 -11.93
C GLU A 51 67.90 -3.23 -11.08
N ILE A 52 66.78 -2.91 -11.74
CA ILE A 52 65.50 -2.60 -11.10
C ILE A 52 64.61 -3.82 -11.27
N ARG A 53 64.13 -4.37 -10.16
CA ARG A 53 63.34 -5.60 -10.13
C ARG A 53 62.01 -5.36 -9.42
N THR A 54 60.91 -5.66 -10.10
CA THR A 54 59.60 -5.80 -9.46
C THR A 54 59.56 -7.14 -8.75
N GLU A 55 59.58 -7.15 -7.42
CA GLU A 55 59.53 -8.38 -6.63
C GLU A 55 58.10 -8.97 -6.63
N PHE A 56 57.09 -8.09 -6.64
CA PHE A 56 55.70 -8.41 -6.99
C PHE A 56 54.91 -7.13 -7.31
N ASP A 57 53.85 -7.28 -8.11
CA ASP A 57 52.95 -6.18 -8.52
C ASP A 57 51.60 -6.17 -7.78
N LEU A 58 50.73 -5.20 -8.11
CA LEU A 58 49.47 -4.99 -7.40
C LEU A 58 48.46 -6.14 -7.58
N ARG A 59 48.59 -6.98 -8.62
CA ARG A 59 47.68 -8.11 -8.89
C ARG A 59 47.90 -9.28 -7.95
N GLU A 60 49.04 -9.33 -7.28
CA GLU A 60 49.45 -10.47 -6.46
C GLU A 60 48.92 -10.39 -5.02
N ASN A 61 48.13 -9.37 -4.67
CA ASN A 61 47.59 -9.13 -3.33
C ASN A 61 46.43 -10.06 -2.90
N TRP A 62 46.06 -11.05 -3.72
CA TRP A 62 44.99 -12.00 -3.40
C TRP A 62 45.35 -12.98 -2.26
N ASP A 63 46.65 -13.19 -1.97
CA ASP A 63 47.11 -13.95 -0.81
C ASP A 63 48.13 -13.15 0.02
N PRO A 64 47.67 -12.46 1.09
CA PRO A 64 48.53 -11.71 2.00
C PRO A 64 49.69 -12.52 2.59
N ARG A 65 49.51 -13.84 2.80
CA ARG A 65 50.59 -14.68 3.36
C ARG A 65 51.68 -14.92 2.32
N ALA A 66 51.30 -15.14 1.06
CA ALA A 66 52.26 -15.32 -0.02
C ALA A 66 53.06 -14.04 -0.30
N THR A 67 52.41 -12.86 -0.34
CA THR A 67 53.11 -11.58 -0.55
C THR A 67 54.02 -11.21 0.63
N LEU A 68 53.58 -11.44 1.87
CA LEU A 68 54.45 -11.26 3.05
C LEU A 68 55.68 -12.16 3.00
N GLN A 69 55.52 -13.43 2.61
CA GLN A 69 56.65 -14.34 2.47
C GLN A 69 57.59 -13.88 1.35
N LYS A 70 57.06 -13.44 0.21
CA LYS A 70 57.87 -12.87 -0.88
C LYS A 70 58.76 -11.73 -0.41
N VAL A 71 58.28 -10.84 0.47
CA VAL A 71 59.11 -9.76 1.04
C VAL A 71 60.31 -10.29 1.80
N LEU A 72 60.12 -11.36 2.60
CA LEU A 72 61.20 -11.99 3.36
C LEU A 72 62.20 -12.74 2.47
N ASP A 73 61.76 -13.18 1.29
CA ASP A 73 62.59 -13.93 0.34
C ASP A 73 63.37 -13.02 -0.64
N ILE A 74 63.15 -11.69 -0.59
CA ILE A 74 63.88 -10.72 -1.44
C ILE A 74 65.38 -10.81 -1.18
N VAL A 75 66.17 -10.92 -2.26
CA VAL A 75 67.63 -10.97 -2.23
C VAL A 75 68.20 -9.64 -2.71
N GLN A 76 69.18 -9.10 -1.98
CA GLN A 76 69.83 -7.83 -2.29
C GLN A 76 70.54 -7.85 -3.66
N VAL A 77 70.28 -6.86 -4.51
CA VAL A 77 70.82 -6.77 -5.88
C VAL A 77 72.26 -6.21 -5.92
N CYS A 78 72.64 -5.39 -4.93
CA CYS A 78 73.92 -4.71 -4.75
C CYS A 78 74.29 -3.70 -5.87
N ASN A 79 75.51 -3.15 -5.79
CA ASN A 79 76.16 -2.28 -6.78
C ASN A 79 75.73 -0.79 -6.74
N VAL A 80 75.02 -0.30 -7.76
CA VAL A 80 74.74 1.13 -7.99
C VAL A 80 73.40 1.57 -7.37
N THR A 81 73.18 2.88 -7.20
CA THR A 81 72.03 3.45 -6.50
C THR A 81 71.14 4.22 -7.49
N LYS A 82 70.26 3.49 -8.17
CA LYS A 82 69.37 3.98 -9.26
C LYS A 82 67.98 4.44 -8.79
N THR A 83 67.93 5.34 -7.82
CA THR A 83 66.67 5.77 -7.17
C THR A 83 65.70 6.47 -8.13
N ALA A 84 66.18 7.37 -8.99
CA ALA A 84 65.33 8.11 -9.92
C ALA A 84 64.73 7.17 -10.99
N SER A 85 65.54 6.26 -11.53
CA SER A 85 65.08 5.23 -12.47
C SER A 85 64.08 4.26 -11.83
N ALA A 86 64.29 3.89 -10.56
CA ALA A 86 63.36 3.02 -9.82
C ALA A 86 62.00 3.68 -9.60
N MET A 87 61.97 4.97 -9.23
CA MET A 87 60.72 5.73 -9.12
C MET A 87 60.00 5.83 -10.47
N GLN A 88 60.74 6.06 -11.56
CA GLN A 88 60.17 6.08 -12.90
C GLN A 88 59.59 4.70 -13.29
N HIS A 89 60.26 3.61 -12.92
CA HIS A 89 59.74 2.25 -13.14
C HIS A 89 58.42 1.99 -12.42
N VAL A 90 58.23 2.53 -11.20
CA VAL A 90 56.94 2.44 -10.51
C VAL A 90 55.84 3.16 -11.30
N LEU A 91 56.12 4.33 -11.87
CA LEU A 91 55.14 5.07 -12.69
C LEU A 91 54.79 4.34 -13.99
N ASP A 92 55.77 3.69 -14.61
CA ASP A 92 55.61 3.09 -15.94
C ASP A 92 55.18 1.63 -15.90
N SER A 93 55.39 0.93 -14.78
CA SER A 93 55.17 -0.52 -14.67
C SER A 93 54.31 -0.94 -13.49
N ILE A 94 54.14 -0.14 -12.44
CA ILE A 94 53.33 -0.53 -11.27
C ILE A 94 51.99 0.21 -11.27
N PHE A 95 52.02 1.54 -11.33
CA PHE A 95 50.80 2.37 -11.41
C PHE A 95 50.19 2.40 -12.81
N THR A 96 50.04 1.21 -13.40
CA THR A 96 49.44 0.99 -14.72
C THR A 96 48.33 -0.05 -14.62
N GLU A 97 47.25 0.12 -15.39
CA GLU A 97 46.10 -0.80 -15.37
C GLU A 97 46.49 -2.24 -15.72
N SER A 98 47.49 -2.42 -16.59
CA SER A 98 48.01 -3.75 -16.96
C SER A 98 48.68 -4.50 -15.81
N HIS A 99 49.05 -3.80 -14.73
CA HIS A 99 49.67 -4.35 -13.53
C HIS A 99 48.81 -4.17 -12.27
N GLY A 100 47.50 -3.99 -12.45
CA GLY A 100 46.51 -4.01 -11.36
C GLY A 100 46.24 -2.66 -10.70
N SER A 101 46.74 -1.55 -11.26
CA SER A 101 46.45 -0.20 -10.75
C SER A 101 45.13 0.35 -11.29
N HIS A 102 44.36 1.04 -10.47
CA HIS A 102 43.10 1.70 -10.80
C HIS A 102 43.27 3.22 -10.92
N LYS A 103 42.55 3.84 -11.85
CA LYS A 103 42.60 5.30 -12.05
C LYS A 103 42.19 6.09 -10.81
N ASP A 104 41.14 5.65 -10.13
CA ASP A 104 40.53 6.33 -8.99
C ASP A 104 41.15 5.94 -7.63
N ALA A 105 42.18 5.08 -7.61
CA ALA A 105 42.85 4.67 -6.40
C ALA A 105 43.86 5.73 -5.92
N ALA A 106 43.92 5.95 -4.60
CA ALA A 106 44.92 6.79 -3.96
C ALA A 106 46.29 6.12 -4.07
N LYS A 107 47.29 6.82 -4.61
CA LYS A 107 48.63 6.25 -4.90
C LYS A 107 49.66 6.76 -3.91
N VAL A 108 50.34 5.82 -3.25
CA VAL A 108 51.37 6.08 -2.25
C VAL A 108 52.68 5.41 -2.67
N MET A 109 53.77 6.16 -2.63
CA MET A 109 55.12 5.66 -2.89
C MET A 109 55.99 5.86 -1.65
N ILE A 110 56.57 4.78 -1.15
CA ILE A 110 57.45 4.80 0.03
C ILE A 110 58.84 4.39 -0.42
N VAL A 111 59.77 5.35 -0.40
CA VAL A 111 61.15 5.14 -0.82
C VAL A 111 62.02 4.91 0.41
N LEU A 112 62.68 3.75 0.48
CA LEU A 112 63.64 3.40 1.53
C LEU A 112 65.04 3.44 0.92
N THR A 113 65.89 4.36 1.37
CA THR A 113 67.25 4.55 0.80
C THR A 113 68.20 5.17 1.82
N ASP A 114 69.51 5.02 1.64
CA ASP A 114 70.55 5.79 2.34
C ASP A 114 70.85 7.14 1.65
N GLY A 115 70.09 7.45 0.60
CA GLY A 115 69.84 8.79 0.09
C GLY A 115 70.85 9.34 -0.90
N GLU A 116 71.88 8.59 -1.32
CA GLU A 116 72.86 9.09 -2.30
C GLU A 116 72.77 8.36 -3.65
N ILE A 117 72.15 9.01 -4.64
CA ILE A 117 72.08 8.50 -6.01
C ILE A 117 73.50 8.37 -6.61
N LEU A 118 73.79 7.19 -7.14
CA LEU A 118 75.09 6.81 -7.71
C LEU A 118 74.88 6.07 -9.04
N LEU A 119 75.42 6.64 -10.13
CA LEU A 119 75.39 6.05 -11.48
C LEU A 119 73.96 5.77 -12.00
N ASP A 120 73.01 6.64 -11.65
CA ASP A 120 71.67 6.67 -12.23
C ASP A 120 71.66 7.47 -13.54
N GLU A 121 71.02 6.92 -14.57
CA GLU A 121 70.89 7.55 -15.88
C GLU A 121 69.82 8.65 -15.89
N MET A 122 68.87 8.60 -14.95
CA MET A 122 67.79 9.58 -14.84
C MET A 122 68.09 10.66 -13.80
N ASN A 123 67.58 11.87 -14.07
CA ASN A 123 67.61 12.96 -13.10
C ASN A 123 66.36 12.92 -12.21
N LEU A 124 66.56 12.87 -10.90
CA LEU A 124 65.49 12.82 -9.90
C LEU A 124 64.48 13.97 -10.05
N THR A 125 64.95 15.19 -10.33
CA THR A 125 64.10 16.38 -10.54
C THR A 125 63.17 16.21 -11.74
N THR A 126 63.64 15.54 -12.79
CA THR A 126 62.84 15.27 -14.00
C THR A 126 61.73 14.27 -13.72
N VAL A 127 62.02 13.22 -12.95
CA VAL A 127 61.05 12.19 -12.56
C VAL A 127 59.96 12.79 -11.65
N ILE A 128 60.35 13.62 -10.68
CA ILE A 128 59.41 14.24 -9.73
C ILE A 128 58.48 15.25 -10.41
N ASN A 129 58.98 16.00 -11.39
CA ASN A 129 58.18 16.97 -12.15
C ASN A 129 57.39 16.33 -13.32
N SER A 130 57.44 15.01 -13.47
CA SER A 130 56.67 14.29 -14.48
C SER A 130 55.16 14.44 -14.23
N PRO A 131 54.32 14.61 -15.28
CA PRO A 131 52.86 14.60 -15.12
C PRO A 131 52.33 13.32 -14.49
N LYS A 132 52.99 12.18 -14.71
CA LYS A 132 52.63 10.89 -14.10
C LYS A 132 52.86 10.86 -12.58
N MET A 133 53.68 11.77 -12.04
CA MET A 133 53.94 11.88 -10.61
C MET A 133 52.87 12.70 -9.88
N ALA A 134 51.98 13.39 -10.62
CA ALA A 134 50.88 14.16 -10.04
C ALA A 134 49.89 13.25 -9.30
N GLY A 135 49.47 13.67 -8.11
CA GLY A 135 48.53 12.91 -7.27
C GLY A 135 49.13 11.73 -6.49
N ILE A 136 50.43 11.46 -6.62
CA ILE A 136 51.11 10.39 -5.85
C ILE A 136 51.68 10.98 -4.56
N LYS A 137 51.24 10.48 -3.42
CA LYS A 137 51.80 10.81 -2.11
C LYS A 137 53.13 10.08 -1.93
N ARG A 138 54.20 10.80 -1.60
CA ARG A 138 55.55 10.24 -1.50
C ARG A 138 56.14 10.43 -0.11
N TYR A 139 56.72 9.35 0.41
CA TYR A 139 57.45 9.32 1.68
C TYR A 139 58.89 8.86 1.43
N ALA A 140 59.85 9.55 2.06
CA ALA A 140 61.26 9.22 1.95
C ALA A 140 61.79 8.79 3.33
N ILE A 141 62.19 7.53 3.45
CA ILE A 141 62.75 6.96 4.67
C ILE A 141 64.25 6.83 4.45
N GLY A 142 65.01 7.70 5.11
CA GLY A 142 66.46 7.72 5.05
C GLY A 142 67.06 6.82 6.13
N VAL A 143 68.06 6.01 5.75
CA VAL A 143 68.71 5.05 6.64
C VAL A 143 70.19 5.42 6.84
N GLY A 144 70.69 5.30 8.07
CA GLY A 144 72.12 5.46 8.36
C GLY A 144 72.64 6.89 8.19
N ASP A 145 73.73 7.05 7.44
CA ASP A 145 74.43 8.33 7.26
C ASP A 145 73.78 9.29 6.25
N ALA A 146 72.62 8.93 5.69
CA ALA A 146 71.83 9.73 4.74
C ALA A 146 71.59 11.18 5.21
N PHE A 147 71.45 11.39 6.52
CA PHE A 147 71.20 12.69 7.14
C PHE A 147 72.46 13.46 7.52
N LYS A 148 73.63 12.80 7.50
CA LYS A 148 74.93 13.44 7.74
C LYS A 148 75.50 14.07 6.46
N LYS A 149 75.11 13.54 5.29
CA LYS A 149 75.52 14.05 3.98
C LYS A 149 74.51 15.06 3.44
N THR A 150 74.93 16.30 3.18
CA THR A 150 74.05 17.37 2.68
C THR A 150 73.40 17.02 1.34
N LYS A 151 74.11 16.30 0.47
CA LYS A 151 73.58 15.85 -0.83
C LYS A 151 72.43 14.86 -0.64
N ALA A 152 72.63 13.86 0.21
CA ALA A 152 71.63 12.82 0.43
C ALA A 152 70.36 13.33 1.12
N LEU A 153 70.52 14.26 2.07
CA LEU A 153 69.39 14.94 2.69
C LEU A 153 68.55 15.74 1.68
N ASN A 154 69.20 16.42 0.74
CA ASN A 154 68.49 17.17 -0.30
C ASN A 154 67.74 16.24 -1.28
N GLU A 155 68.31 15.07 -1.58
CA GLU A 155 67.64 14.05 -2.41
C GLU A 155 66.40 13.47 -1.72
N LEU A 156 66.50 13.11 -0.44
CA LEU A 156 65.36 12.64 0.36
C LEU A 156 64.23 13.68 0.44
N ARG A 157 64.59 14.95 0.64
CA ARG A 157 63.64 16.09 0.63
C ARG A 157 62.94 16.26 -0.71
N LEU A 158 63.66 16.02 -1.80
CA LEU A 158 63.10 16.11 -3.14
C LEU A 158 62.10 14.96 -3.38
N ILE A 159 62.44 13.74 -2.96
CA ILE A 159 61.59 12.54 -3.09
C ILE A 159 60.26 12.73 -2.35
N ALA A 160 60.33 13.16 -1.09
CA ALA A 160 59.14 13.32 -0.24
C ALA A 160 58.19 14.40 -0.78
N SER A 161 56.89 14.20 -0.58
CA SER A 161 55.85 15.18 -0.94
C SER A 161 55.53 16.10 0.25
N GLY A 162 55.13 17.36 0.05
CA GLY A 162 54.63 18.27 1.11
C GLY A 162 55.64 19.31 1.66
N PRO A 163 55.19 20.26 2.50
CA PRO A 163 56.03 21.33 3.04
C PRO A 163 56.97 20.82 4.17
N ASP A 164 58.16 21.43 4.25
CA ASP A 164 59.07 21.41 5.41
C ASP A 164 59.31 20.04 6.08
N ASP A 165 59.88 19.07 5.36
CA ASP A 165 60.36 17.77 5.87
C ASP A 165 59.28 16.82 6.47
N ALA A 166 58.00 17.16 6.42
CA ALA A 166 56.93 16.39 7.10
C ALA A 166 56.80 14.91 6.68
N ASN A 167 57.25 14.56 5.47
CA ASN A 167 57.23 13.20 4.93
C ASN A 167 58.63 12.62 4.69
N VAL A 168 59.66 13.24 5.29
CA VAL A 168 61.02 12.74 5.35
C VAL A 168 61.27 12.16 6.74
N PHE A 169 61.70 10.91 6.78
CA PHE A 169 61.82 10.17 8.03
C PHE A 169 63.26 9.72 8.25
N GLN A 170 63.85 10.20 9.35
CA GLN A 170 65.19 9.81 9.77
C GLN A 170 65.15 8.59 10.67
N VAL A 171 65.90 7.56 10.27
CA VAL A 171 66.06 6.35 11.07
C VAL A 171 67.53 6.20 11.46
N THR A 172 67.81 6.27 12.77
CA THR A 172 69.16 6.03 13.33
C THR A 172 69.48 4.54 13.49
N ASN A 173 68.45 3.70 13.66
CA ASN A 173 68.48 2.23 13.57
C ASN A 173 67.03 1.73 13.38
N TYR A 174 66.83 0.58 12.74
CA TYR A 174 65.52 0.12 12.31
C TYR A 174 64.51 -0.21 13.44
N SER A 175 64.99 -0.25 14.70
CA SER A 175 64.13 -0.28 15.89
C SER A 175 63.28 0.99 16.08
N ALA A 176 63.68 2.12 15.48
CA ALA A 176 62.93 3.37 15.51
C ALA A 176 61.77 3.43 14.49
N LEU A 177 61.68 2.47 13.55
CA LEU A 177 60.58 2.46 12.58
C LEU A 177 59.22 2.09 13.19
N ASP A 178 59.18 1.50 14.39
CA ASP A 178 57.92 1.13 15.03
C ASP A 178 57.01 2.34 15.32
N GLY A 179 57.57 3.47 15.76
CA GLY A 179 56.82 4.73 15.92
C GLY A 179 56.47 5.40 14.59
N LEU A 180 57.18 5.02 13.53
CA LEU A 180 56.98 5.50 12.17
C LEU A 180 55.83 4.76 11.49
N ILE A 181 55.65 3.47 11.80
CA ILE A 181 54.50 2.67 11.37
C ILE A 181 53.20 3.33 11.85
N SER A 182 53.09 3.72 13.13
CA SER A 182 51.87 4.36 13.63
C SER A 182 51.58 5.71 12.97
N THR A 183 52.63 6.49 12.67
CA THR A 183 52.52 7.82 12.05
C THR A 183 52.16 7.72 10.57
N LEU A 184 52.87 6.86 9.82
CA LEU A 184 52.55 6.53 8.43
C LEU A 184 51.17 5.92 8.32
N GLN A 185 50.79 5.00 9.21
CA GLN A 185 49.47 4.39 9.25
C GLN A 185 48.38 5.45 9.45
N GLN A 186 48.52 6.36 10.41
CA GLN A 186 47.57 7.47 10.59
C GLN A 186 47.50 8.37 9.35
N SER A 187 48.64 8.63 8.69
CA SER A 187 48.67 9.47 7.49
C SER A 187 48.18 8.78 6.22
N ILE A 188 48.21 7.44 6.15
CA ILE A 188 47.76 6.64 5.00
C ILE A 188 46.27 6.29 5.16
N ILE A 189 45.83 5.94 6.37
CA ILE A 189 44.43 5.65 6.69
C ILE A 189 43.62 6.94 6.86
N GLY A 190 44.23 8.03 7.35
CA GLY A 190 43.58 9.33 7.53
C GLY A 190 43.38 10.15 6.24
N ILE A 191 43.59 9.56 5.06
CA ILE A 191 43.35 10.21 3.76
C ILE A 191 41.88 10.10 3.32
N GLU A 192 41.06 9.26 3.94
CA GLU A 192 39.62 9.12 3.59
C GLU A 192 38.71 10.26 4.14
N GLY A 193 39.28 11.45 4.38
CA GLY A 193 38.55 12.56 5.01
C GLY A 193 38.94 13.97 4.58
N THR A 194 39.58 14.15 3.42
CA THR A 194 39.74 15.49 2.84
C THR A 194 38.47 15.98 2.16
N GLN A 195 38.19 17.29 2.22
CA GLN A 195 36.99 17.90 1.62
C GLN A 195 36.76 17.44 0.17
N GLY A 196 35.79 16.55 -0.02
CA GLY A 196 35.42 15.99 -1.32
C GLY A 196 35.41 14.45 -1.38
N ASP A 197 36.09 13.77 -0.44
CA ASP A 197 36.12 12.30 -0.38
C ASP A 197 34.91 11.76 0.41
N ALA A 198 34.33 10.65 -0.05
CA ALA A 198 33.19 10.00 0.61
C ALA A 198 33.70 9.14 1.77
N LEU A 199 33.14 9.31 2.97
CA LEU A 199 33.48 8.49 4.15
C LEU A 199 32.96 7.06 3.91
N GLU A 200 33.85 6.06 3.87
CA GLU A 200 33.47 4.67 3.56
C GLU A 200 33.08 3.91 4.84
N TYR A 201 33.95 3.83 5.85
CA TYR A 201 33.70 3.01 7.06
C TYR A 201 34.06 3.68 8.39
N GLU A 202 34.68 4.85 8.38
CA GLU A 202 35.26 5.49 9.55
C GLU A 202 34.20 5.93 10.56
N LEU A 203 33.00 6.23 10.07
CA LEU A 203 31.81 6.51 10.85
C LEU A 203 30.79 5.37 10.79
N ALA A 204 31.19 4.15 10.43
CA ALA A 204 30.27 3.04 10.18
C ALA A 204 29.31 2.75 11.35
N GLN A 205 29.74 2.97 12.59
CA GLN A 205 28.98 2.65 13.80
C GLN A 205 28.47 1.20 13.77
N ALA A 206 29.33 0.27 13.32
CA ALA A 206 29.00 -1.15 13.26
C ALA A 206 28.60 -1.67 14.65
N GLY A 207 27.45 -2.35 14.71
CA GLY A 207 26.84 -2.78 15.96
C GLY A 207 25.79 -1.80 16.50
N PHE A 208 25.34 -0.83 15.69
CA PHE A 208 24.17 0.00 16.02
C PHE A 208 22.94 -0.87 16.32
N ASN A 209 22.77 -1.95 15.56
CA ASN A 209 21.87 -3.05 15.85
C ASN A 209 22.63 -4.37 15.63
N VAL A 210 22.32 -5.40 16.39
CA VAL A 210 22.98 -6.71 16.30
C VAL A 210 21.96 -7.82 16.42
N GLN A 211 22.07 -8.82 15.55
CA GLN A 211 21.31 -10.05 15.68
C GLN A 211 22.20 -11.28 15.55
N ILE A 212 21.91 -12.28 16.37
CA ILE A 212 22.58 -13.58 16.36
C ILE A 212 21.74 -14.49 15.47
N LEU A 213 22.32 -14.97 14.37
CA LEU A 213 21.66 -15.93 13.48
C LEU A 213 21.70 -17.34 14.09
N ASP A 214 22.89 -17.77 14.49
CA ASP A 214 23.14 -19.04 15.15
C ASP A 214 24.45 -18.96 15.97
N LYS A 215 25.00 -20.09 16.41
CA LYS A 215 26.27 -20.12 17.15
C LYS A 215 27.49 -19.64 16.34
N ARG A 216 27.34 -19.38 15.04
CA ARG A 216 28.43 -19.16 14.10
C ARG A 216 28.35 -17.81 13.39
N VAL A 217 27.17 -17.30 13.06
CA VAL A 217 27.02 -16.08 12.26
C VAL A 217 26.34 -14.96 13.06
N LEU A 218 26.94 -13.77 12.99
CA LEU A 218 26.42 -12.54 13.58
C LEU A 218 26.11 -11.52 12.47
N ILE A 219 25.06 -10.74 12.67
CA ILE A 219 24.67 -9.65 11.78
C ILE A 219 24.78 -8.35 12.54
N PHE A 220 25.52 -7.39 11.97
CA PHE A 220 25.68 -6.05 12.53
C PHE A 220 25.11 -5.02 11.58
N GLY A 221 24.29 -4.11 12.09
CA GLY A 221 23.94 -2.88 11.40
C GLY A 221 25.07 -1.86 11.45
N ALA A 222 25.38 -1.23 10.33
CA ALA A 222 26.45 -0.25 10.17
C ALA A 222 25.92 1.03 9.50
N VAL A 223 25.12 1.80 10.27
CA VAL A 223 24.33 2.93 9.77
C VAL A 223 25.13 4.08 9.16
N GLY A 224 26.37 4.29 9.58
CA GLY A 224 27.18 5.42 9.14
C GLY A 224 28.17 5.09 8.02
N ALA A 225 28.13 3.87 7.49
CA ALA A 225 28.97 3.49 6.36
C ALA A 225 28.53 4.26 5.09
N PHE A 226 29.49 4.59 4.22
CA PHE A 226 29.29 5.22 2.93
C PHE A 226 28.41 6.49 3.00
N ASP A 227 28.88 7.54 3.68
CA ASP A 227 28.14 8.79 3.93
C ASP A 227 26.74 8.54 4.53
N TRP A 228 26.66 7.66 5.52
CA TRP A 228 25.40 7.26 6.17
C TRP A 228 24.35 6.66 5.23
N SER A 229 24.73 6.18 4.03
CA SER A 229 23.84 5.31 3.26
C SER A 229 23.60 4.01 4.04
N GLY A 230 24.64 3.49 4.71
CA GLY A 230 24.58 2.40 5.66
C GLY A 230 24.69 1.02 5.01
N GLY A 231 24.51 -0.02 5.82
CA GLY A 231 24.58 -1.42 5.38
C GLY A 231 24.55 -2.40 6.55
N ILE A 232 24.67 -3.68 6.23
CA ILE A 232 24.78 -4.75 7.22
C ILE A 232 26.08 -5.54 7.02
N LEU A 233 26.70 -5.96 8.11
CA LEU A 233 27.91 -6.78 8.13
C LEU A 233 27.55 -8.16 8.66
N LEU A 234 27.74 -9.19 7.82
CA LEU A 234 27.65 -10.59 8.19
C LEU A 234 29.02 -11.08 8.64
N TYR A 235 29.14 -11.53 9.88
CA TYR A 235 30.40 -11.99 10.46
C TYR A 235 30.31 -13.48 10.81
N ASP A 236 31.16 -14.31 10.21
CA ASP A 236 31.30 -15.73 10.55
C ASP A 236 32.40 -15.90 11.60
N LEU A 237 32.03 -16.33 12.81
CA LEU A 237 32.90 -16.55 13.96
C LEU A 237 33.96 -17.64 13.71
N ALA A 238 33.67 -18.63 12.86
CA ALA A 238 34.57 -19.75 12.60
C ALA A 238 35.67 -19.38 11.61
N THR A 239 35.33 -18.72 10.51
CA THR A 239 36.29 -18.27 9.48
C THR A 239 36.91 -16.93 9.82
N LYS A 240 36.32 -16.17 10.75
CA LYS A 240 36.65 -14.78 11.09
C LYS A 240 36.58 -13.84 9.89
N THR A 241 35.69 -14.13 8.95
CA THR A 241 35.47 -13.33 7.74
C THR A 241 34.20 -12.50 7.89
N ALA A 242 34.23 -11.29 7.33
CA ALA A 242 33.08 -10.40 7.30
C ALA A 242 32.65 -10.13 5.85
N VAL A 243 31.35 -10.12 5.58
CA VAL A 243 30.76 -9.74 4.30
C VAL A 243 29.86 -8.53 4.54
N PHE A 244 30.13 -7.43 3.85
CA PHE A 244 29.30 -6.23 3.92
C PHE A 244 28.26 -6.25 2.80
N LEU A 245 26.99 -6.05 3.17
CA LEU A 245 25.86 -5.98 2.26
C LEU A 245 25.24 -4.59 2.31
N ASN A 246 25.07 -3.99 1.14
CA ASN A 246 24.44 -2.69 0.93
C ASN A 246 23.61 -2.69 -0.36
N GLU A 247 22.99 -1.55 -0.68
CA GLU A 247 22.51 -1.28 -2.03
C GLU A 247 23.68 -1.19 -3.01
N SER A 248 23.42 -1.31 -4.32
CA SER A 248 24.48 -1.17 -5.32
C SER A 248 25.23 0.16 -5.15
N LYS A 249 26.53 0.20 -5.50
CA LYS A 249 27.37 1.40 -5.29
C LYS A 249 26.76 2.68 -5.87
N GLU A 250 26.11 2.57 -7.03
CA GLU A 250 25.43 3.68 -7.72
C GLU A 250 24.19 4.17 -6.97
N GLU A 251 23.41 3.24 -6.39
CA GLU A 251 22.23 3.55 -5.58
C GLU A 251 22.63 4.09 -4.21
N ALA A 252 23.62 3.50 -3.54
CA ALA A 252 24.14 3.95 -2.26
C ALA A 252 24.63 5.41 -2.32
N GLN A 253 25.23 5.82 -3.45
CA GLN A 253 25.69 7.19 -3.66
C GLN A 253 24.54 8.19 -3.87
N GLN A 254 23.38 7.72 -4.34
CA GLN A 254 22.13 8.49 -4.39
C GLN A 254 21.35 8.44 -3.07
N ALA A 255 21.58 7.41 -2.26
CA ALA A 255 20.91 7.11 -1.00
C ALA A 255 21.69 7.58 0.24
N LYS A 256 22.45 8.68 0.15
CA LYS A 256 23.16 9.24 1.31
C LYS A 256 22.21 9.54 2.48
N HIS A 257 22.69 9.33 3.70
CA HIS A 257 21.93 9.56 4.94
C HIS A 257 20.65 8.72 5.10
N SER A 258 20.61 7.53 4.49
CA SER A 258 19.49 6.58 4.57
C SER A 258 19.43 5.77 5.87
N TYR A 259 20.57 5.59 6.54
CA TYR A 259 20.74 4.79 7.76
C TYR A 259 20.37 3.31 7.57
N LEU A 260 20.76 2.70 6.45
CA LEU A 260 20.59 1.26 6.29
C LEU A 260 21.34 0.50 7.39
N GLY A 261 20.67 -0.49 7.99
CA GLY A 261 21.18 -1.22 9.15
C GLY A 261 20.81 -0.57 10.48
N TYR A 262 19.88 0.39 10.50
CA TYR A 262 19.35 0.96 11.75
C TYR A 262 18.65 -0.11 12.60
N SER A 263 17.94 -1.00 11.93
CA SER A 263 17.37 -2.23 12.47
C SER A 263 17.82 -3.39 11.59
N VAL A 264 18.04 -4.56 12.19
CA VAL A 264 18.29 -5.81 11.46
C VAL A 264 17.39 -6.91 12.00
N ALA A 265 16.92 -7.77 11.10
CA ALA A 265 16.08 -8.93 11.39
C ALA A 265 16.54 -10.14 10.56
N VAL A 266 16.46 -11.33 11.14
CA VAL A 266 16.64 -12.62 10.44
C VAL A 266 15.27 -13.26 10.29
N VAL A 267 14.95 -13.64 9.06
CA VAL A 267 13.72 -14.36 8.72
C VAL A 267 14.11 -15.79 8.35
N HIS A 268 13.52 -16.77 9.03
CA HIS A 268 13.75 -18.19 8.76
C HIS A 268 12.78 -18.66 7.69
N THR A 269 13.31 -19.31 6.64
CA THR A 269 12.50 -19.89 5.56
C THR A 269 12.96 -21.33 5.30
N GLU A 270 12.14 -22.13 4.61
CA GLU A 270 12.47 -23.53 4.28
C GLU A 270 13.75 -23.67 3.44
N TYR A 271 14.14 -22.63 2.70
CA TYR A 271 15.28 -22.66 1.76
C TYR A 271 16.51 -21.88 2.28
N GLY A 272 16.48 -21.41 3.53
CA GLY A 272 17.57 -20.67 4.17
C GLY A 272 17.15 -19.32 4.76
N PRO A 273 18.04 -18.64 5.49
CA PRO A 273 17.73 -17.37 6.13
C PRO A 273 17.67 -16.23 5.12
N LEU A 274 16.71 -15.32 5.31
CA LEU A 274 16.70 -14.01 4.67
C LEU A 274 17.17 -12.97 5.69
N TYR A 275 18.04 -12.06 5.24
CA TYR A 275 18.55 -10.98 6.07
C TYR A 275 17.79 -9.71 5.76
N VAL A 276 17.15 -9.12 6.76
CA VAL A 276 16.31 -7.95 6.59
C VAL A 276 16.94 -6.77 7.32
N ALA A 277 16.99 -5.62 6.68
CA ALA A 277 17.59 -4.41 7.26
C ALA A 277 16.73 -3.17 6.99
N GLY A 278 16.51 -2.38 8.02
CA GLY A 278 15.76 -1.13 7.93
C GLY A 278 16.66 0.07 7.61
N ALA A 279 16.15 0.98 6.79
CA ALA A 279 16.74 2.26 6.43
C ALA A 279 15.70 3.37 6.62
N PRO A 280 15.42 3.80 7.85
CA PRO A 280 14.26 4.63 8.18
C PRO A 280 14.31 6.05 7.61
N ARG A 281 15.48 6.52 7.14
CA ARG A 281 15.64 7.83 6.50
C ARG A 281 15.70 7.76 4.97
N HIS A 282 15.76 6.56 4.40
CA HIS A 282 15.85 6.39 2.95
C HIS A 282 14.64 7.03 2.26
N SER A 283 14.87 7.83 1.21
CA SER A 283 13.81 8.56 0.48
C SER A 283 12.89 9.40 1.38
N MET A 284 13.36 9.76 2.58
CA MET A 284 12.63 10.45 3.64
C MET A 284 11.39 9.72 4.19
N SER A 285 10.83 8.71 3.51
CA SER A 285 9.71 7.92 4.01
C SER A 285 10.12 6.62 4.71
N GLY A 286 11.36 6.17 4.50
CA GLY A 286 11.91 4.93 5.04
C GLY A 286 11.74 3.75 4.09
N LYS A 287 12.67 2.79 4.18
CA LYS A 287 12.65 1.53 3.43
C LYS A 287 13.10 0.37 4.30
N VAL A 288 12.74 -0.84 3.89
CA VAL A 288 13.28 -2.10 4.42
C VAL A 288 13.82 -2.92 3.26
N PHE A 289 15.03 -3.45 3.41
CA PHE A 289 15.73 -4.24 2.42
C PHE A 289 15.79 -5.70 2.85
N VAL A 290 15.54 -6.62 1.92
CA VAL A 290 15.58 -8.06 2.14
C VAL A 290 16.67 -8.64 1.26
N PHE A 291 17.68 -9.24 1.87
CA PHE A 291 18.83 -9.85 1.22
C PHE A 291 18.74 -11.38 1.29
N GLN A 292 19.17 -12.04 0.21
CA GLN A 292 19.33 -13.49 0.11
C GLN A 292 20.65 -13.78 -0.60
N ASP A 293 21.45 -14.70 -0.06
CA ASP A 293 22.73 -15.12 -0.66
C ASP A 293 23.67 -13.96 -1.02
N GLY A 294 23.70 -12.92 -0.18
CA GLY A 294 24.52 -11.73 -0.36
C GLY A 294 24.02 -10.73 -1.43
N HIS A 295 22.80 -10.90 -1.95
CA HIS A 295 22.21 -10.03 -2.95
C HIS A 295 20.87 -9.46 -2.47
N LEU A 296 20.52 -8.26 -2.94
CA LEU A 296 19.22 -7.65 -2.67
C LEU A 296 18.11 -8.41 -3.41
N LYS A 297 17.12 -8.93 -2.67
CA LYS A 297 15.98 -9.67 -3.19
C LYS A 297 14.73 -8.81 -3.34
N GLN A 298 14.41 -8.03 -2.31
CA GLN A 298 13.18 -7.24 -2.24
C GLN A 298 13.38 -5.97 -1.42
N THR A 299 12.63 -4.92 -1.79
CA THR A 299 12.55 -3.67 -1.05
C THR A 299 11.10 -3.38 -0.66
N LEU A 300 10.87 -3.04 0.61
CA LEU A 300 9.58 -2.60 1.14
C LEU A 300 9.64 -1.09 1.37
N GLN A 301 8.64 -0.36 0.89
CA GLN A 301 8.63 1.11 0.89
C GLN A 301 7.67 1.68 1.94
N GLY A 302 8.15 2.63 2.74
CA GLY A 302 7.30 3.41 3.65
C GLY A 302 6.42 4.42 2.90
N GLU A 303 5.17 4.55 3.31
CA GLU A 303 4.16 5.39 2.62
C GLU A 303 4.27 6.89 2.94
N GLN A 304 4.80 7.26 4.12
CA GLN A 304 4.74 8.62 4.63
C GLN A 304 6.13 9.16 4.97
N VAL A 305 6.43 10.35 4.46
CA VAL A 305 7.65 11.12 4.76
C VAL A 305 7.76 11.39 6.26
N GLY A 306 8.93 11.17 6.82
CA GLY A 306 9.23 11.40 8.24
C GLY A 306 8.68 10.32 9.17
N SER A 307 7.95 9.32 8.67
CA SER A 307 7.34 8.27 9.51
C SER A 307 8.36 7.32 10.17
N TYR A 308 9.61 7.34 9.67
CA TYR A 308 10.71 6.49 10.14
C TYR A 308 10.45 4.99 9.91
N PHE A 309 9.73 4.66 8.83
CA PHE A 309 9.40 3.28 8.47
C PHE A 309 10.65 2.41 8.33
N GLY A 310 10.67 1.28 9.03
CA GLY A 310 11.83 0.38 9.08
C GLY A 310 12.75 0.67 10.27
N SER A 311 12.35 1.50 11.24
CA SER A 311 13.16 1.72 12.44
C SER A 311 13.19 0.52 13.38
N GLU A 312 12.19 -0.34 13.30
CA GLU A 312 12.05 -1.56 14.09
C GLU A 312 11.56 -2.69 13.17
N LEU A 313 12.14 -3.88 13.34
CA LEU A 313 11.81 -5.08 12.56
C LEU A 313 11.60 -6.25 13.52
N CYS A 314 10.46 -6.92 13.42
CA CYS A 314 10.15 -8.08 14.25
C CYS A 314 9.62 -9.22 13.37
N PRO A 315 10.46 -10.20 13.02
CA PRO A 315 10.00 -11.45 12.43
C PRO A 315 9.26 -12.29 13.49
N VAL A 316 8.15 -12.92 13.10
CA VAL A 316 7.32 -13.73 14.01
C VAL A 316 6.93 -15.03 13.32
N ASP A 317 7.18 -16.14 13.99
CA ASP A 317 6.68 -17.48 13.66
C ASP A 317 5.46 -17.73 14.54
N VAL A 318 4.26 -17.44 14.00
CA VAL A 318 3.05 -17.41 14.83
C VAL A 318 2.61 -18.81 15.18
N ASN A 319 2.79 -19.78 14.29
CA ASN A 319 2.34 -21.16 14.48
C ASN A 319 3.40 -22.09 15.11
N CYS A 320 4.58 -21.56 15.43
CA CYS A 320 5.73 -22.27 16.00
C CYS A 320 6.23 -23.44 15.14
N ASP A 321 6.16 -23.35 13.81
CA ASP A 321 6.59 -24.41 12.89
C ASP A 321 8.09 -24.33 12.50
N GLY A 322 8.79 -23.29 12.96
CA GLY A 322 10.19 -23.01 12.66
C GLY A 322 10.40 -22.12 11.44
N VAL A 323 9.32 -21.71 10.75
CA VAL A 323 9.32 -20.80 9.60
C VAL A 323 8.67 -19.48 10.02
N THR A 324 9.29 -18.37 9.63
CA THR A 324 8.73 -17.05 9.93
C THR A 324 7.49 -16.78 9.07
N ASP A 325 6.32 -16.63 9.69
CA ASP A 325 5.06 -16.31 9.01
C ASP A 325 4.98 -14.82 8.62
N LEU A 326 5.39 -13.95 9.54
CA LEU A 326 5.15 -12.51 9.46
C LEU A 326 6.43 -11.70 9.71
N LEU A 327 6.50 -10.54 9.07
CA LEU A 327 7.46 -9.48 9.38
C LEU A 327 6.69 -8.23 9.77
N LEU A 328 6.85 -7.79 11.02
CA LEU A 328 6.31 -6.55 11.52
C LEU A 328 7.33 -5.43 11.33
N VAL A 329 6.86 -4.29 10.84
CA VAL A 329 7.71 -3.12 10.56
C VAL A 329 7.18 -1.89 11.28
N GLY A 330 8.00 -1.32 12.17
CA GLY A 330 7.66 -0.10 12.92
C GLY A 330 7.84 1.18 12.09
N ALA A 331 6.93 2.13 12.30
CA ALA A 331 7.01 3.51 11.82
C ALA A 331 6.53 4.46 12.94
N PRO A 332 7.33 4.65 14.00
CA PRO A 332 6.90 5.33 15.23
C PRO A 332 6.57 6.81 15.05
N PHE A 333 7.05 7.48 14.00
CA PHE A 333 6.74 8.88 13.72
C PHE A 333 5.66 9.04 12.65
N TYR A 334 4.96 7.94 12.30
CA TYR A 334 3.77 8.02 11.48
C TYR A 334 2.75 8.97 12.13
N HIS A 335 2.16 9.85 11.32
CA HIS A 335 1.31 10.92 11.82
C HIS A 335 0.06 11.16 10.97
N ILE A 336 -1.06 11.33 11.67
CA ILE A 336 -2.32 11.84 11.13
C ILE A 336 -2.66 13.18 11.80
N ARG A 337 -2.60 13.25 13.14
CA ARG A 337 -2.78 14.49 13.92
C ARG A 337 -1.54 14.85 14.73
N GLY A 338 -0.73 13.87 15.12
CA GLY A 338 0.61 14.00 15.70
C GLY A 338 1.42 12.73 15.46
N GLU A 339 2.56 12.53 16.12
CA GLU A 339 3.33 11.27 16.07
C GLU A 339 2.62 10.10 16.80
N GLU A 340 1.47 9.66 16.30
CA GLU A 340 0.73 8.53 16.90
C GLU A 340 1.50 7.21 16.74
N GLY A 341 2.20 7.05 15.62
CA GLY A 341 2.95 5.85 15.26
C GLY A 341 2.10 4.76 14.61
N ARG A 342 2.75 3.83 13.92
CA ARG A 342 2.11 2.72 13.17
C ARG A 342 3.03 1.50 13.11
N VAL A 343 2.44 0.32 13.05
CA VAL A 343 3.13 -0.95 12.76
C VAL A 343 2.45 -1.64 11.58
N TYR A 344 3.25 -2.00 10.57
CA TYR A 344 2.81 -2.69 9.37
C TYR A 344 3.03 -4.19 9.52
N VAL A 345 2.11 -4.99 8.98
CA VAL A 345 2.14 -6.44 9.01
C VAL A 345 2.35 -6.96 7.60
N TYR A 346 3.54 -7.49 7.34
CA TYR A 346 3.88 -8.19 6.11
C TYR A 346 3.80 -9.69 6.33
N ARG A 347 3.22 -10.43 5.37
CA ARG A 347 3.25 -11.89 5.37
C ARG A 347 4.35 -12.40 4.46
N LEU A 348 5.06 -13.43 4.89
CA LEU A 348 5.97 -14.18 4.05
C LEU A 348 5.17 -15.12 3.13
N GLU A 349 5.31 -14.96 1.83
CA GLU A 349 4.80 -15.93 0.86
C GLU A 349 5.83 -17.05 0.72
N THR A 350 5.56 -18.23 1.28
CA THR A 350 6.53 -19.34 1.39
C THR A 350 7.05 -19.84 0.04
N GLU A 351 6.23 -19.82 -1.00
CA GLU A 351 6.61 -20.26 -2.36
C GLU A 351 7.69 -19.37 -3.00
N THR A 352 7.66 -18.06 -2.76
CA THR A 352 8.57 -17.09 -3.39
C THR A 352 9.62 -16.55 -2.40
N GLY A 353 9.38 -16.70 -1.10
CA GLY A 353 10.13 -16.06 -0.02
C GLY A 353 10.09 -14.53 -0.13
N SER A 354 8.97 -13.97 -0.60
CA SER A 354 8.76 -12.52 -0.71
C SER A 354 7.68 -12.06 0.27
N PHE A 355 7.79 -10.82 0.73
CA PHE A 355 6.84 -10.22 1.65
C PHE A 355 5.69 -9.50 0.93
N THR A 356 4.45 -9.73 1.37
CA THR A 356 3.28 -8.97 0.92
C THR A 356 2.64 -8.22 2.08
N LEU A 357 2.36 -6.93 1.89
CA LEU A 357 1.65 -6.14 2.90
C LEU A 357 0.23 -6.66 3.05
N LYS A 358 -0.16 -7.08 4.26
CA LYS A 358 -1.54 -7.51 4.55
C LYS A 358 -2.34 -6.37 5.15
N GLU A 359 -1.85 -5.83 6.25
CA GLU A 359 -2.54 -4.78 7.00
C GLU A 359 -1.56 -4.01 7.90
N HIS A 360 -2.11 -3.17 8.77
CA HIS A 360 -1.43 -2.51 9.88
C HIS A 360 -2.18 -2.81 11.18
N LEU A 361 -1.48 -2.81 12.32
CA LEU A 361 -2.14 -3.02 13.60
C LEU A 361 -3.09 -1.87 13.92
N ASN A 362 -4.33 -2.20 14.30
CA ASN A 362 -5.38 -1.22 14.50
C ASN A 362 -5.45 -0.77 15.97
N VAL A 363 -4.87 0.39 16.28
CA VAL A 363 -4.87 0.96 17.64
C VAL A 363 -5.40 2.38 17.60
N GLN A 364 -6.42 2.65 18.43
CA GLN A 364 -6.80 4.01 18.78
C GLN A 364 -5.92 4.49 19.92
N VAL A 365 -4.76 5.03 19.54
CA VAL A 365 -3.82 5.62 20.46
C VAL A 365 -4.45 6.86 21.12
N THR A 366 -4.37 6.99 22.44
CA THR A 366 -5.04 8.08 23.16
C THR A 366 -4.29 9.41 23.11
N SER A 367 -2.97 9.36 22.89
CA SER A 367 -2.08 10.53 22.81
C SER A 367 -1.59 10.79 21.38
N PRO A 368 -1.56 12.06 20.92
CA PRO A 368 -1.08 12.39 19.58
C PRO A 368 0.43 12.15 19.39
N PHE A 369 1.22 11.94 20.44
CA PHE A 369 2.68 11.74 20.33
C PHE A 369 3.14 10.42 20.95
N ALA A 370 2.27 9.40 20.99
CA ALA A 370 2.57 8.17 21.71
C ALA A 370 3.75 7.35 21.13
N ARG A 371 4.02 7.53 19.83
CA ARG A 371 5.04 6.78 19.07
C ARG A 371 4.81 5.27 19.12
N PHE A 372 3.58 4.84 18.88
CA PHE A 372 3.25 3.43 18.77
C PHE A 372 4.08 2.75 17.67
N GLY A 373 4.67 1.59 17.98
CA GLY A 373 5.60 0.91 17.08
C GLY A 373 7.04 1.38 17.22
N PHE A 374 7.38 2.08 18.31
CA PHE A 374 8.77 2.43 18.64
C PHE A 374 9.61 1.19 18.91
N THR A 375 9.01 0.17 19.53
CA THR A 375 9.55 -1.17 19.66
C THR A 375 8.45 -2.19 19.38
N VAL A 376 8.83 -3.31 18.79
CA VAL A 376 7.95 -4.43 18.45
C VAL A 376 8.74 -5.70 18.75
N ALA A 377 8.20 -6.57 19.59
CA ALA A 377 8.86 -7.79 19.99
C ALA A 377 7.91 -8.98 19.92
N SER A 378 8.40 -10.12 19.43
CA SER A 378 7.81 -11.41 19.76
C SER A 378 8.04 -11.64 21.25
N ILE A 379 6.94 -11.89 21.95
CA ILE A 379 6.94 -12.18 23.39
C ILE A 379 6.70 -13.67 23.66
N GLY A 380 6.53 -14.43 22.57
CA GLY A 380 6.19 -15.84 22.59
C GLY A 380 4.74 -16.09 23.00
N ASP A 381 4.39 -17.35 23.29
CA ASP A 381 3.04 -17.76 23.69
C ASP A 381 2.81 -17.44 25.19
N ILE A 382 2.18 -16.30 25.46
CA ILE A 382 1.95 -15.82 26.84
C ILE A 382 0.60 -16.29 27.41
N ASN A 383 -0.29 -16.83 26.59
CA ASN A 383 -1.61 -17.30 26.99
C ASN A 383 -1.75 -18.85 26.95
N GLY A 384 -0.76 -19.54 26.39
CA GLY A 384 -0.64 -20.98 26.23
C GLY A 384 -1.46 -21.56 25.06
N ASP A 385 -2.01 -20.74 24.17
CA ASP A 385 -2.90 -21.22 23.11
C ASP A 385 -2.19 -21.91 21.93
N GLY A 386 -0.85 -21.98 21.99
CA GLY A 386 0.01 -22.61 21.00
C GLY A 386 0.46 -21.67 19.88
N TYR A 387 0.16 -20.37 19.98
CA TYR A 387 0.56 -19.37 19.00
C TYR A 387 1.44 -18.29 19.62
N GLU A 388 2.47 -17.83 18.90
CA GLU A 388 3.29 -16.70 19.38
C GLU A 388 2.50 -15.39 19.40
N ASP A 389 2.66 -14.66 20.49
CA ASP A 389 2.10 -13.34 20.71
C ASP A 389 3.16 -12.24 20.52
N ILE A 390 2.69 -11.01 20.35
CA ILE A 390 3.58 -9.85 20.20
C ILE A 390 3.25 -8.74 21.21
N ALA A 391 4.26 -7.94 21.53
CA ALA A 391 4.10 -6.68 22.23
C ALA A 391 4.59 -5.50 21.39
N VAL A 392 3.87 -4.39 21.46
CA VAL A 392 4.22 -3.13 20.79
C VAL A 392 4.31 -2.00 21.80
N GLY A 393 5.43 -1.28 21.80
CA GLY A 393 5.66 -0.15 22.70
C GLY A 393 5.18 1.18 22.13
N ALA A 394 4.66 2.01 23.05
CA ALA A 394 4.28 3.40 22.83
C ALA A 394 4.83 4.26 23.99
N PRO A 395 6.17 4.49 24.02
CA PRO A 395 6.85 5.00 25.21
C PRO A 395 6.49 6.44 25.59
N LEU A 396 5.88 7.22 24.68
CA LEU A 396 5.44 8.59 24.96
C LEU A 396 3.93 8.71 25.19
N GLU A 397 3.21 7.58 25.24
CA GLU A 397 1.78 7.62 25.50
C GLU A 397 1.46 8.13 26.91
N ASP A 398 0.35 8.87 27.05
CA ASP A 398 -0.10 9.49 28.31
C ASP A 398 0.89 10.50 28.93
N GLN A 399 1.86 10.99 28.15
CA GLN A 399 2.73 12.09 28.56
C GLN A 399 1.91 13.40 28.65
N LEU A 400 1.59 13.81 29.88
CA LEU A 400 0.84 15.03 30.18
C LEU A 400 1.74 16.03 30.94
N PRO A 401 1.45 17.34 30.88
CA PRO A 401 2.12 18.31 31.74
C PRO A 401 1.94 17.90 33.21
N ASN A 402 3.05 17.60 33.90
CA ASN A 402 3.13 17.08 35.29
C ASN A 402 2.89 15.57 35.49
N SER A 403 2.84 14.74 34.45
CA SER A 403 2.82 13.27 34.64
C SER A 403 4.19 12.77 35.07
N SER A 404 4.29 12.16 36.26
CA SER A 404 5.53 11.49 36.71
C SER A 404 5.74 10.12 36.06
N SER A 405 4.68 9.55 35.46
CA SER A 405 4.71 8.23 34.83
C SER A 405 3.97 8.26 33.50
N PHE A 406 4.61 7.75 32.44
CA PHE A 406 4.06 7.72 31.08
C PHE A 406 4.74 6.61 30.25
N GLY A 407 4.11 6.26 29.13
CA GLY A 407 4.46 5.14 28.29
C GLY A 407 3.54 3.95 28.51
N SER A 408 3.41 3.12 27.47
CA SER A 408 2.54 1.94 27.47
C SER A 408 3.06 0.86 26.54
N ILE A 409 2.63 -0.37 26.79
CA ILE A 409 2.77 -1.47 25.85
C ILE A 409 1.40 -2.05 25.51
N TYR A 410 1.29 -2.58 24.30
CA TYR A 410 0.10 -3.23 23.77
C TYR A 410 0.41 -4.67 23.42
N ILE A 411 -0.41 -5.59 23.89
CA ILE A 411 -0.26 -7.03 23.67
C ILE A 411 -1.26 -7.46 22.58
N PHE A 412 -0.78 -8.14 21.56
CA PHE A 412 -1.62 -8.72 20.52
C PHE A 412 -1.38 -10.21 20.46
N ASN A 413 -2.48 -10.98 20.52
CA ASN A 413 -2.37 -12.43 20.50
C ASN A 413 -2.30 -13.01 19.09
N GLY A 414 -1.59 -14.14 18.96
CA GLY A 414 -1.58 -14.97 17.76
C GLY A 414 -2.91 -15.68 17.49
N ASP A 415 -3.10 -16.13 16.25
CA ASP A 415 -4.18 -17.04 15.82
C ASP A 415 -3.77 -17.71 14.51
N LYS A 416 -3.26 -18.94 14.57
CA LYS A 416 -2.75 -19.70 13.42
C LYS A 416 -1.52 -19.04 12.81
N ASP A 417 -1.67 -18.39 11.67
CA ASP A 417 -0.63 -17.84 10.82
C ASP A 417 -0.76 -16.30 10.70
N LYS A 418 -1.43 -15.68 11.69
CA LYS A 418 -1.72 -14.24 11.74
C LYS A 418 -1.76 -13.73 13.18
N ILE A 419 -1.58 -12.42 13.34
CA ILE A 419 -1.81 -11.72 14.60
C ILE A 419 -3.25 -11.15 14.60
N LYS A 420 -3.95 -11.23 15.74
CA LYS A 420 -5.28 -10.61 15.88
C LYS A 420 -5.16 -9.09 15.77
N SER A 421 -6.02 -8.45 14.98
CA SER A 421 -5.92 -7.01 14.67
C SER A 421 -6.19 -6.07 15.86
N SER A 422 -6.90 -6.54 16.88
CA SER A 422 -7.15 -5.82 18.13
C SER A 422 -6.28 -6.35 19.26
N PHE A 423 -5.63 -5.45 20.00
CA PHE A 423 -4.87 -5.80 21.19
C PHE A 423 -5.76 -6.44 22.27
N SER A 424 -5.23 -7.44 22.98
CA SER A 424 -5.89 -8.10 24.11
C SER A 424 -5.71 -7.32 25.40
N GLN A 425 -4.57 -6.65 25.55
CA GLN A 425 -4.26 -5.87 26.74
C GLN A 425 -3.40 -4.64 26.41
N ARG A 426 -3.66 -3.53 27.11
CA ARG A 426 -2.78 -2.36 27.18
C ARG A 426 -2.29 -2.27 28.61
N VAL A 427 -0.98 -2.19 28.81
CA VAL A 427 -0.35 -2.05 30.13
C VAL A 427 0.30 -0.67 30.20
N LYS A 428 -0.14 0.15 31.17
CA LYS A 428 0.35 1.53 31.32
C LYS A 428 1.40 1.62 32.41
N ALA A 429 2.36 2.52 32.22
CA ALA A 429 3.35 2.84 33.25
C ALA A 429 2.72 3.15 34.62
N SER A 430 1.67 3.97 34.64
CA SER A 430 0.98 4.43 35.83
C SER A 430 0.18 3.34 36.57
N GLU A 431 -0.17 2.24 35.89
CA GLU A 431 -0.84 1.08 36.50
C GLU A 431 0.15 0.15 37.20
N ILE A 432 1.44 0.22 36.83
CA ILE A 432 2.51 -0.61 37.42
C ILE A 432 3.15 0.08 38.62
N SER A 433 3.69 1.29 38.42
CA SER A 433 4.36 2.04 39.47
C SER A 433 4.44 3.52 39.13
N SER A 434 4.37 4.38 40.14
CA SER A 434 4.67 5.80 39.97
C SER A 434 6.16 6.01 39.65
N GLY A 435 6.47 6.95 38.77
CA GLY A 435 7.83 7.35 38.38
C GLY A 435 8.36 6.68 37.11
N LEU A 436 7.63 5.73 36.52
CA LEU A 436 8.05 5.03 35.30
C LEU A 436 7.86 5.92 34.06
N GLN A 437 8.95 6.31 33.42
CA GLN A 437 8.96 7.17 32.23
C GLN A 437 9.47 6.40 31.02
N TYR A 438 8.99 6.72 29.82
CA TYR A 438 9.35 6.01 28.59
C TYR A 438 9.12 4.49 28.68
N PHE A 439 8.10 4.07 29.44
CA PHE A 439 7.78 2.66 29.62
C PHE A 439 7.38 2.03 28.28
N GLY A 440 8.06 0.95 27.89
CA GLY A 440 7.90 0.34 26.57
C GLY A 440 8.84 0.91 25.52
N GLN A 441 9.95 1.55 25.91
CA GLN A 441 11.00 1.96 24.97
C GLN A 441 11.84 0.79 24.42
N SER A 442 11.86 -0.33 25.15
CA SER A 442 12.42 -1.60 24.72
C SER A 442 11.59 -2.73 25.32
N ILE A 443 11.40 -3.81 24.57
CA ILE A 443 10.64 -4.99 25.01
C ILE A 443 11.40 -6.23 24.58
N ALA A 444 11.41 -7.26 25.43
CA ALA A 444 11.82 -8.60 25.05
C ALA A 444 10.96 -9.63 25.79
N GLY A 445 10.59 -10.73 25.14
CA GLY A 445 9.92 -11.86 25.79
C GLY A 445 10.52 -13.20 25.37
N GLY A 446 9.75 -14.28 25.51
CA GLY A 446 10.18 -15.64 25.15
C GLY A 446 10.96 -16.40 26.23
N PHE A 447 11.12 -15.83 27.43
CA PHE A 447 11.69 -16.52 28.59
C PHE A 447 10.64 -16.69 29.68
N ASP A 448 10.54 -17.90 30.22
CA ASP A 448 9.76 -18.20 31.42
C ASP A 448 10.66 -18.01 32.65
N PHE A 449 10.46 -16.92 33.42
CA PHE A 449 11.26 -16.66 34.63
C PHE A 449 10.69 -17.38 35.87
N THR A 450 9.45 -17.84 35.82
CA THR A 450 8.74 -18.50 36.93
C THR A 450 8.77 -20.02 36.83
N ASN A 451 9.19 -20.59 35.70
CA ASN A 451 9.06 -22.00 35.34
C ASN A 451 7.61 -22.53 35.47
N ASP A 452 6.61 -21.69 35.15
CA ASP A 452 5.20 -22.09 35.16
C ASP A 452 4.67 -22.56 33.79
N GLY A 453 5.54 -22.55 32.77
CA GLY A 453 5.25 -22.98 31.41
C GLY A 453 4.73 -21.86 30.51
N LEU A 454 4.53 -20.64 31.03
CA LEU A 454 4.17 -19.47 30.24
C LEU A 454 5.37 -18.55 30.08
N GLN A 455 5.48 -17.91 28.93
CA GLN A 455 6.57 -16.98 28.68
C GLN A 455 6.25 -15.61 29.28
N ASP A 456 7.26 -14.95 29.84
CA ASP A 456 7.14 -13.65 30.52
C ASP A 456 7.68 -12.52 29.64
N ILE A 457 7.35 -11.28 30.02
CA ILE A 457 7.70 -10.08 29.26
C ILE A 457 8.62 -9.18 30.10
N THR A 458 9.72 -8.74 29.49
CA THR A 458 10.60 -7.70 30.05
C THR A 458 10.38 -6.38 29.31
N VAL A 459 10.25 -5.30 30.07
CA VAL A 459 9.92 -3.97 29.54
C VAL A 459 10.88 -2.94 30.10
N GLY A 460 11.58 -2.25 29.20
CA GLY A 460 12.45 -1.13 29.53
C GLY A 460 11.67 0.16 29.81
N SER A 461 12.18 0.93 30.76
CA SER A 461 11.77 2.27 31.11
C SER A 461 13.03 3.08 31.43
N LEU A 462 12.92 4.40 31.53
CA LEU A 462 14.05 5.23 31.95
C LEU A 462 14.53 4.78 33.34
N GLU A 463 15.81 4.39 33.40
CA GLU A 463 16.50 3.90 34.61
C GLU A 463 15.93 2.60 35.23
N ASN A 464 14.93 1.96 34.61
CA ASN A 464 14.22 0.82 35.18
C ASN A 464 13.97 -0.29 34.15
N VAL A 465 13.94 -1.53 34.60
CA VAL A 465 13.50 -2.70 33.81
C VAL A 465 12.43 -3.43 34.62
N ILE A 466 11.28 -3.67 34.00
CA ILE A 466 10.11 -4.30 34.62
C ILE A 466 9.96 -5.70 34.03
N VAL A 467 9.77 -6.70 34.89
CA VAL A 467 9.38 -8.06 34.47
C VAL A 467 7.89 -8.24 34.75
N LEU A 468 7.12 -8.46 33.70
CA LEU A 468 5.70 -8.77 33.74
C LEU A 468 5.54 -10.27 33.57
N ARG A 469 4.95 -10.91 34.59
CA ARG A 469 4.70 -12.35 34.56
C ARG A 469 3.38 -12.65 33.87
N SER A 470 3.37 -13.69 33.05
CA SER A 470 2.15 -14.15 32.39
C SER A 470 1.22 -14.89 33.35
N ARG A 471 -0.06 -14.93 33.00
CA ARG A 471 -1.13 -15.52 33.83
C ARG A 471 -1.84 -16.58 33.03
N PRO A 472 -2.13 -17.76 33.61
CA PRO A 472 -2.92 -18.78 32.92
C PRO A 472 -4.27 -18.25 32.43
N VAL A 473 -4.61 -18.54 31.18
CA VAL A 473 -5.90 -18.19 30.59
C VAL A 473 -6.84 -19.41 30.63
N VAL A 474 -8.07 -19.19 31.12
CA VAL A 474 -9.10 -20.21 31.27
C VAL A 474 -10.41 -19.71 30.68
N HIS A 475 -11.15 -20.60 30.02
CA HIS A 475 -12.54 -20.31 29.63
C HIS A 475 -13.47 -21.45 30.02
N PHE A 476 -14.75 -21.13 30.16
CA PHE A 476 -15.78 -22.08 30.63
C PHE A 476 -16.84 -22.30 29.57
N LEU A 477 -16.95 -23.53 29.06
CA LEU A 477 -18.05 -23.94 28.20
C LEU A 477 -19.30 -24.13 29.07
N THR A 478 -20.22 -23.17 28.98
CA THR A 478 -21.45 -23.15 29.78
C THR A 478 -22.59 -23.85 29.03
N SER A 479 -23.32 -24.73 29.71
CA SER A 479 -24.49 -25.42 29.16
C SER A 479 -25.61 -25.52 30.19
N VAL A 480 -26.87 -25.56 29.71
CA VAL A 480 -28.05 -25.76 30.56
C VAL A 480 -28.93 -26.85 29.98
N ARG A 481 -29.33 -27.80 30.82
CA ARG A 481 -30.33 -28.84 30.47
C ARG A 481 -31.58 -28.64 31.30
N PHE A 482 -32.73 -28.58 30.64
CA PHE A 482 -34.03 -28.39 31.29
C PHE A 482 -34.78 -29.71 31.37
N ASN A 483 -35.39 -29.98 32.53
CA ASN A 483 -36.28 -31.11 32.75
C ASN A 483 -37.53 -30.66 33.53
N PRO A 484 -38.73 -30.68 32.93
CA PRO A 484 -38.99 -30.94 31.51
C PRO A 484 -38.34 -29.89 30.59
N ASP A 485 -38.14 -30.23 29.32
CA ASP A 485 -37.53 -29.35 28.31
C ASP A 485 -38.44 -28.15 27.93
N ARG A 486 -39.70 -28.17 28.38
CA ARG A 486 -40.75 -27.20 28.03
C ARG A 486 -41.66 -26.88 29.22
N ILE A 487 -42.12 -25.63 29.28
CA ILE A 487 -43.13 -25.19 30.25
C ILE A 487 -44.53 -25.65 29.78
N LEU A 488 -45.28 -26.31 30.66
CA LEU A 488 -46.61 -26.84 30.37
C LEU A 488 -47.68 -25.80 30.75
N ILE A 489 -48.31 -25.16 29.76
CA ILE A 489 -49.23 -24.01 29.93
C ILE A 489 -50.46 -24.33 30.81
N PHE A 490 -50.93 -25.59 30.81
CA PHE A 490 -52.21 -25.99 31.42
C PHE A 490 -52.07 -26.86 32.69
N GLN A 491 -50.86 -27.00 33.23
CA GLN A 491 -50.64 -27.68 34.51
C GLN A 491 -50.24 -26.65 35.57
N ASN A 492 -51.08 -26.49 36.60
CA ASN A 492 -50.72 -25.69 37.78
C ASN A 492 -49.48 -26.32 38.45
N ASN A 493 -48.47 -25.50 38.76
CA ASN A 493 -47.21 -25.88 39.41
C ASN A 493 -46.29 -26.83 38.61
N SER A 494 -46.05 -26.58 37.32
CA SER A 494 -45.02 -27.31 36.58
C SER A 494 -43.60 -26.84 36.98
N LEU A 495 -43.00 -27.50 37.96
CA LEU A 495 -41.59 -27.31 38.32
C LEU A 495 -40.70 -27.69 37.13
N VAL A 496 -39.74 -26.82 36.80
CA VAL A 496 -38.69 -27.11 35.81
C VAL A 496 -37.34 -27.10 36.51
N THR A 497 -36.61 -28.21 36.44
CA THR A 497 -35.22 -28.30 36.89
C THR A 497 -34.30 -27.87 35.74
N ALA A 498 -33.41 -26.92 36.00
CA ALA A 498 -32.35 -26.51 35.09
C ALA A 498 -30.99 -26.94 35.66
N GLU A 499 -30.36 -27.93 35.03
CA GLU A 499 -29.00 -28.36 35.33
C GLU A 499 -28.03 -27.44 34.56
N LEU A 500 -27.38 -26.53 35.27
CA LEU A 500 -26.40 -25.58 34.75
C LEU A 500 -24.99 -26.15 34.95
N CYS A 501 -24.27 -26.40 33.86
CA CYS A 501 -22.92 -26.97 33.89
C CYS A 501 -21.89 -26.04 33.23
N PHE A 502 -20.68 -26.04 33.78
CA PHE A 502 -19.51 -25.34 33.30
C PHE A 502 -18.38 -26.37 33.11
N ASN A 503 -17.81 -26.42 31.91
CA ASN A 503 -16.61 -27.21 31.64
C ASN A 503 -15.42 -26.26 31.50
N ALA A 504 -14.41 -26.44 32.35
CA ALA A 504 -13.20 -25.64 32.31
C ALA A 504 -12.31 -26.12 31.15
N VAL A 505 -11.86 -25.19 30.32
CA VAL A 505 -10.88 -25.43 29.25
C VAL A 505 -9.74 -24.46 29.46
N SER A 506 -8.52 -24.98 29.53
CA SER A 506 -7.30 -24.20 29.63
C SER A 506 -6.22 -24.82 28.76
N ALA A 507 -5.35 -23.96 28.25
CA ALA A 507 -4.14 -24.30 27.54
C ALA A 507 -3.20 -25.22 28.33
N VAL A 508 -3.10 -24.97 29.64
CA VAL A 508 -2.26 -25.73 30.55
C VAL A 508 -3.16 -26.66 31.37
N PRO A 509 -2.77 -27.93 31.62
CA PRO A 509 -3.62 -28.87 32.35
C PRO A 509 -4.06 -28.35 33.72
N VAL A 510 -5.38 -28.37 33.96
CA VAL A 510 -6.03 -27.91 35.21
C VAL A 510 -5.53 -28.68 36.44
N SER A 511 -4.98 -29.88 36.25
CA SER A 511 -4.39 -30.70 37.31
C SER A 511 -2.95 -30.32 37.69
N GLN A 512 -2.24 -29.58 36.83
CA GLN A 512 -0.85 -29.14 37.02
C GLN A 512 -0.75 -27.71 37.53
N GLN A 513 -1.80 -26.91 37.35
CA GLN A 513 -1.92 -25.57 37.90
C GLN A 513 -2.55 -25.65 39.29
N GLU A 514 -2.11 -24.80 40.24
CA GLU A 514 -2.66 -24.74 41.60
C GLU A 514 -4.10 -24.16 41.65
N PHE A 515 -5.03 -24.74 40.88
CA PHE A 515 -6.46 -24.47 40.91
C PHE A 515 -7.25 -24.81 42.20
N PRO A 516 -6.75 -25.56 43.22
CA PRO A 516 -7.56 -25.91 44.39
C PRO A 516 -8.12 -24.74 45.22
N GLN A 517 -7.81 -23.49 44.86
CA GLN A 517 -8.23 -22.28 45.58
C GLN A 517 -9.06 -21.29 44.74
N LEU A 518 -9.41 -21.64 43.50
CA LEU A 518 -10.21 -20.79 42.60
C LEU A 518 -11.69 -21.13 42.66
N TYR A 519 -12.52 -20.10 42.65
CA TYR A 519 -13.96 -20.24 42.63
C TYR A 519 -14.57 -19.58 41.41
N LEU A 520 -15.48 -20.30 40.76
CA LEU A 520 -16.38 -19.75 39.77
C LEU A 520 -17.61 -19.20 40.49
N PHE A 521 -17.81 -17.89 40.41
CA PHE A 521 -19.05 -17.26 40.85
C PHE A 521 -19.92 -17.04 39.63
N TYR A 522 -21.19 -17.46 39.71
CA TYR A 522 -22.13 -17.28 38.62
C TYR A 522 -23.41 -16.64 39.12
N THR A 523 -24.06 -15.89 38.24
CA THR A 523 -25.35 -15.25 38.46
C THR A 523 -26.29 -15.65 37.34
N VAL A 524 -27.49 -16.08 37.70
CA VAL A 524 -28.55 -16.46 36.76
C VAL A 524 -29.72 -15.52 36.93
N ASP A 525 -30.04 -14.77 35.87
CA ASP A 525 -31.23 -13.94 35.78
C ASP A 525 -32.28 -14.62 34.90
N LEU A 526 -33.51 -14.71 35.40
CA LEU A 526 -34.62 -15.33 34.70
C LEU A 526 -35.37 -14.31 33.82
N ASP A 527 -35.80 -14.77 32.64
CA ASP A 527 -36.71 -14.08 31.73
C ASP A 527 -36.32 -12.63 31.39
N VAL A 528 -35.02 -12.38 31.17
CA VAL A 528 -34.44 -11.03 31.05
C VAL A 528 -34.95 -10.21 29.86
N LYS A 529 -35.51 -10.86 28.84
CA LYS A 529 -36.04 -10.19 27.63
C LYS A 529 -37.48 -9.69 27.79
N MET A 530 -38.13 -9.98 28.92
CA MET A 530 -39.51 -9.60 29.18
C MET A 530 -39.60 -8.45 30.19
N ALA A 531 -40.63 -7.61 30.10
CA ALA A 531 -40.87 -6.57 31.09
C ALA A 531 -41.43 -7.16 32.40
N LYS A 532 -42.28 -8.18 32.30
CA LYS A 532 -42.82 -8.95 33.42
C LYS A 532 -42.19 -10.34 33.39
N ARG A 533 -41.58 -10.75 34.50
CA ARG A 533 -40.92 -12.05 34.67
C ARG A 533 -41.99 -13.13 34.76
N ARG A 534 -41.86 -14.23 33.99
CA ARG A 534 -42.84 -15.33 33.96
C ARG A 534 -42.43 -16.55 34.79
N VAL A 535 -41.17 -16.59 35.21
CA VAL A 535 -40.57 -17.68 35.99
C VAL A 535 -39.77 -17.07 37.13
N GLN A 536 -39.80 -17.71 38.29
CA GLN A 536 -39.09 -17.31 39.50
C GLN A 536 -38.35 -18.51 40.13
N PHE A 537 -37.43 -18.23 41.05
CA PHE A 537 -36.83 -19.23 41.93
C PHE A 537 -37.72 -19.53 43.14
N GLU A 538 -37.33 -20.50 43.97
CA GLU A 538 -38.08 -20.92 45.16
C GLU A 538 -38.33 -19.78 46.16
N ASP A 539 -37.36 -18.89 46.31
CA ASP A 539 -37.40 -17.70 47.18
C ASP A 539 -38.21 -16.53 46.60
N GLN A 540 -38.91 -16.75 45.47
CA GLN A 540 -39.66 -15.75 44.70
C GLN A 540 -38.79 -14.66 44.05
N ASN A 541 -37.46 -14.78 44.10
CA ASN A 541 -36.57 -13.91 43.35
C ASN A 541 -36.48 -14.35 41.89
N THR A 542 -35.98 -13.46 41.04
CA THR A 542 -35.75 -13.72 39.61
C THR A 542 -34.27 -13.70 39.24
N THR A 543 -33.41 -13.51 40.23
CA THR A 543 -31.96 -13.58 40.12
C THR A 543 -31.47 -14.46 41.26
N THR A 544 -30.55 -15.37 40.96
CA THR A 544 -29.83 -16.15 41.96
C THR A 544 -28.35 -16.18 41.62
N SER A 545 -27.51 -16.35 42.64
CA SER A 545 -26.08 -16.49 42.46
C SER A 545 -25.58 -17.72 43.19
N GLY A 546 -24.55 -18.36 42.62
CA GLY A 546 -23.90 -19.51 43.21
C GLY A 546 -22.39 -19.43 43.08
N LYS A 547 -21.73 -20.33 43.80
CA LYS A 547 -20.28 -20.41 43.86
C LYS A 547 -19.87 -21.87 43.78
N LEU A 548 -18.99 -22.19 42.84
CA LEU A 548 -18.48 -23.54 42.61
C LEU A 548 -16.96 -23.53 42.69
N LEU A 549 -16.37 -24.58 43.27
CA LEU A 549 -14.93 -24.79 43.26
C LEU A 549 -14.50 -25.24 41.86
N VAL A 550 -13.49 -24.61 41.28
CA VAL A 550 -13.09 -24.89 39.89
C VAL A 550 -12.58 -26.33 39.74
N SER A 551 -13.21 -27.08 38.84
CA SER A 551 -12.85 -28.44 38.39
C SER A 551 -13.12 -28.61 36.89
N GLU A 552 -12.69 -29.71 36.28
CA GLU A 552 -12.92 -29.96 34.84
C GLU A 552 -14.40 -29.89 34.45
N HIS A 553 -15.28 -30.43 35.30
CA HIS A 553 -16.73 -30.42 35.12
C HIS A 553 -17.40 -29.98 36.42
N MET A 554 -18.24 -28.95 36.34
CA MET A 554 -18.91 -28.33 37.49
C MET A 554 -20.38 -28.11 37.16
N CYS A 555 -21.31 -28.63 37.96
CA CYS A 555 -22.74 -28.44 37.72
C CYS A 555 -23.48 -27.97 38.97
N SER A 556 -24.55 -27.21 38.77
CA SER A 556 -25.51 -26.82 39.78
C SER A 556 -26.92 -27.05 39.26
N GLU A 557 -27.79 -27.63 40.08
CA GLU A 557 -29.22 -27.72 39.79
C GLU A 557 -29.93 -26.46 40.27
N LEU A 558 -30.82 -25.93 39.44
CA LEU A 558 -31.66 -24.77 39.74
C LEU A 558 -33.13 -25.16 39.56
N GLN A 559 -33.96 -24.82 40.54
CA GLN A 559 -35.40 -25.06 40.49
C GLN A 559 -36.14 -23.81 40.01
N LEU A 560 -36.89 -23.96 38.92
CA LEU A 560 -37.61 -22.88 38.26
C LEU A 560 -39.12 -23.08 38.41
N TYR A 561 -39.79 -22.06 38.93
CA TYR A 561 -41.22 -22.04 39.19
C TYR A 561 -41.91 -21.05 38.25
N PRO A 562 -42.67 -21.52 37.25
CA PRO A 562 -43.54 -20.66 36.45
C PRO A 562 -44.59 -19.99 37.35
N LEU A 563 -44.83 -18.69 37.15
CA LEU A 563 -45.78 -17.94 37.98
C LEU A 563 -47.22 -18.42 37.79
N VAL A 564 -47.96 -18.49 38.90
CA VAL A 564 -49.38 -18.90 38.94
C VAL A 564 -50.29 -17.75 38.49
N GLY A 565 -51.15 -18.03 37.50
CA GLY A 565 -52.04 -17.11 36.79
C GLY A 565 -52.27 -17.67 35.38
N ASP A 566 -53.22 -17.16 34.58
CA ASP A 566 -53.34 -17.61 33.19
C ASP A 566 -52.04 -17.20 32.46
N PRO A 567 -51.11 -18.13 32.14
CA PRO A 567 -49.78 -17.76 31.62
C PRO A 567 -49.88 -16.96 30.32
N CYS A 568 -51.03 -17.07 29.67
CA CYS A 568 -51.38 -16.43 28.42
C CYS A 568 -52.01 -15.04 28.57
N ASP A 569 -52.22 -14.51 29.78
CA ASP A 569 -52.65 -13.12 29.99
C ASP A 569 -51.59 -12.10 29.54
N PHE A 570 -50.32 -12.51 29.47
CA PHE A 570 -49.21 -11.65 29.04
C PHE A 570 -48.48 -12.20 27.80
N ASP A 571 -47.77 -13.32 27.91
CA ASP A 571 -47.09 -13.99 26.79
C ASP A 571 -46.68 -15.42 27.19
N CYS A 572 -47.39 -16.41 26.63
CA CYS A 572 -47.09 -17.84 26.80
C CYS A 572 -46.52 -18.48 25.51
N PHE A 573 -46.07 -17.66 24.55
CA PHE A 573 -45.62 -18.11 23.23
C PHE A 573 -44.11 -17.90 23.03
N SER A 574 -43.54 -16.82 23.58
CA SER A 574 -42.10 -16.56 23.54
C SER A 574 -41.34 -17.42 24.56
N SER A 575 -40.18 -17.96 24.21
CA SER A 575 -39.32 -18.69 25.15
C SER A 575 -38.90 -17.82 26.34
N VAL A 576 -38.73 -18.43 27.51
CA VAL A 576 -38.13 -17.81 28.70
C VAL A 576 -36.61 -17.78 28.50
N PHE A 577 -36.00 -16.60 28.66
CA PHE A 577 -34.55 -16.43 28.47
C PHE A 577 -33.83 -16.37 29.81
N LEU A 578 -33.01 -17.37 30.11
CA LEU A 578 -32.09 -17.38 31.23
C LEU A 578 -30.79 -16.70 30.81
N ARG A 579 -30.35 -15.68 31.54
CA ARG A 579 -29.04 -15.07 31.36
C ARG A 579 -28.11 -15.60 32.45
N VAL A 580 -27.03 -16.25 32.06
CA VAL A 580 -26.00 -16.76 32.97
C VAL A 580 -24.75 -15.92 32.79
N LYS A 581 -24.30 -15.29 33.86
CA LYS A 581 -23.02 -14.57 33.93
C LYS A 581 -22.08 -15.34 34.85
N HIS A 582 -20.79 -15.41 34.52
CA HIS A 582 -19.80 -16.01 35.39
C HIS A 582 -18.52 -15.18 35.50
N GLU A 583 -17.86 -15.28 36.64
CA GLU A 583 -16.58 -14.64 36.93
C GLU A 583 -15.70 -15.54 37.80
N VAL A 584 -14.40 -15.37 37.71
CA VAL A 584 -13.42 -16.11 38.51
C VAL A 584 -12.97 -15.22 39.66
N LEU A 585 -13.17 -15.71 40.89
CA LEU A 585 -12.72 -15.06 42.12
C LEU A 585 -11.52 -15.79 42.69
N ASN A 586 -10.43 -15.05 42.87
CA ASN A 586 -9.30 -15.47 43.69
C ASN A 586 -9.43 -14.84 45.09
N LYS A 587 -9.17 -15.63 46.14
CA LYS A 587 -9.20 -15.18 47.53
C LYS A 587 -7.81 -14.91 48.13
N ASN A 588 -6.71 -15.27 47.45
CA ASN A 588 -5.37 -15.15 48.00
C ASN A 588 -4.49 -14.19 47.18
N ASP A 589 -4.12 -13.06 47.81
CA ASP A 589 -3.12 -12.10 47.32
C ASP A 589 -1.67 -12.54 47.61
N HIS A 590 -1.47 -13.73 48.20
CA HIS A 590 -0.18 -14.25 48.67
C HIS A 590 0.26 -15.54 47.97
N MET A 591 -0.01 -15.70 46.68
CA MET A 591 0.51 -16.85 45.93
C MET A 591 1.88 -16.52 45.32
N GLU A 592 2.81 -17.48 45.37
CA GLU A 592 4.06 -17.44 44.59
C GLU A 592 3.77 -17.47 43.06
N PHE A 593 2.60 -17.98 42.67
CA PHE A 593 2.12 -18.11 41.28
C PHE A 593 0.96 -17.16 40.96
N ALA A 594 0.87 -16.72 39.70
CA ALA A 594 -0.11 -15.75 39.29
C ALA A 594 -1.50 -16.38 39.08
N ALA A 595 -2.55 -15.71 39.57
CA ALA A 595 -3.92 -16.25 39.51
C ALA A 595 -4.43 -16.34 38.06
N PRO A 596 -5.11 -17.42 37.66
CA PRO A 596 -5.71 -17.53 36.32
C PRO A 596 -6.70 -16.41 36.01
N VAL A 597 -6.84 -16.08 34.72
CA VAL A 597 -7.78 -15.08 34.18
C VAL A 597 -8.73 -15.70 33.17
N LEU A 598 -9.91 -15.10 33.03
CA LEU A 598 -10.83 -15.47 31.97
C LEU A 598 -10.29 -15.05 30.61
N ASP A 599 -10.47 -15.91 29.61
CA ASP A 599 -10.21 -15.55 28.21
C ASP A 599 -11.05 -14.34 27.80
N ARG A 600 -10.38 -13.28 27.37
CA ARG A 600 -10.99 -12.02 26.93
C ARG A 600 -11.86 -12.20 25.68
N TYR A 601 -11.51 -13.15 24.81
CA TYR A 601 -12.21 -13.37 23.55
C TYR A 601 -13.47 -14.23 23.72
N GLN A 602 -13.65 -14.86 24.89
CA GLN A 602 -14.84 -15.65 25.20
C GLN A 602 -15.84 -14.85 26.05
N PRO A 603 -17.14 -14.91 25.75
CA PRO A 603 -18.13 -14.19 26.53
C PRO A 603 -18.34 -14.85 27.90
N SER A 604 -18.28 -14.04 28.95
CA SER A 604 -18.66 -14.45 30.31
C SER A 604 -20.17 -14.46 30.55
N GLU A 605 -20.96 -14.02 29.57
CA GLU A 605 -22.42 -13.95 29.59
C GLU A 605 -23.02 -14.82 28.48
N MET A 606 -23.90 -15.74 28.86
CA MET A 606 -24.59 -16.67 27.96
C MET A 606 -26.11 -16.60 28.16
N HIS A 607 -26.87 -16.88 27.10
CA HIS A 607 -28.32 -16.93 27.15
C HIS A 607 -28.86 -18.31 26.77
N PHE A 608 -29.72 -18.87 27.61
CA PHE A 608 -30.39 -20.15 27.38
C PHE A 608 -31.90 -19.96 27.27
N GLN A 609 -32.54 -20.76 26.41
CA GLN A 609 -33.97 -20.63 26.11
C GLN A 609 -34.75 -21.82 26.66
N LEU A 610 -35.79 -21.52 27.44
CA LEU A 610 -36.77 -22.49 27.91
C LEU A 610 -38.12 -22.21 27.23
N PRO A 611 -38.53 -23.01 26.22
CA PRO A 611 -39.75 -22.79 25.46
C PRO A 611 -41.02 -23.23 26.20
N TYR A 612 -42.17 -22.72 25.78
CA TYR A 612 -43.48 -23.24 26.19
C TYR A 612 -43.95 -24.38 25.27
N LYS A 613 -44.74 -25.31 25.82
CA LYS A 613 -45.43 -26.34 25.02
C LYS A 613 -46.56 -25.69 24.22
N LYS A 614 -46.53 -25.87 22.89
CA LYS A 614 -47.52 -25.32 21.96
C LYS A 614 -48.79 -26.17 21.93
N ASP A 615 -49.90 -25.53 21.55
CA ASP A 615 -51.23 -26.13 21.50
C ASP A 615 -51.46 -26.88 20.17
N CYS A 616 -51.04 -28.15 20.14
CA CYS A 616 -51.38 -29.09 19.08
C CYS A 616 -51.45 -30.53 19.63
N ASN A 617 -52.20 -31.41 18.96
CA ASN A 617 -52.40 -32.80 19.37
C ASN A 617 -51.18 -33.71 19.17
N LYS A 618 -50.08 -33.18 18.62
CA LYS A 618 -48.84 -33.90 18.32
C LYS A 618 -47.71 -33.39 19.23
N THR A 619 -46.63 -34.15 19.33
CA THR A 619 -45.41 -33.72 20.04
C THR A 619 -44.75 -32.49 19.42
N ILE A 620 -44.93 -32.28 18.11
CA ILE A 620 -44.37 -31.17 17.33
C ILE A 620 -45.52 -30.52 16.54
N CYS A 621 -45.69 -29.20 16.68
CA CYS A 621 -46.71 -28.44 15.94
C CYS A 621 -46.13 -27.93 14.61
N ALA A 622 -46.67 -28.40 13.47
CA ALA A 622 -46.16 -28.06 12.16
C ALA A 622 -47.11 -27.09 11.43
N ALA A 623 -46.69 -25.83 11.30
CA ALA A 623 -47.37 -24.84 10.47
C ALA A 623 -47.00 -25.08 9.00
N GLN A 624 -47.99 -25.13 8.11
CA GLN A 624 -47.77 -25.30 6.68
C GLN A 624 -48.16 -24.01 5.96
N LEU A 625 -47.16 -23.15 5.75
CA LEU A 625 -47.33 -21.85 5.14
C LEU A 625 -47.11 -21.92 3.63
N THR A 626 -47.91 -21.19 2.86
CA THR A 626 -47.75 -21.04 1.40
C THR A 626 -47.81 -19.55 1.07
N LEU A 627 -46.72 -19.02 0.53
CA LEU A 627 -46.58 -17.62 0.12
C LEU A 627 -46.76 -17.52 -1.39
N THR A 628 -47.52 -16.52 -1.84
CA THR A 628 -47.56 -16.10 -3.24
C THR A 628 -47.51 -14.58 -3.29
N THR A 629 -46.65 -14.03 -4.16
CA THR A 629 -46.53 -12.58 -4.33
C THR A 629 -46.53 -12.17 -5.80
N GLN A 630 -47.05 -10.98 -6.08
CA GLN A 630 -47.17 -10.43 -7.43
C GLN A 630 -46.82 -8.94 -7.44
N ILE A 631 -45.89 -8.54 -8.32
CA ILE A 631 -45.40 -7.16 -8.46
C ILE A 631 -45.11 -6.83 -9.94
N GLN A 632 -45.24 -5.54 -10.30
CA GLN A 632 -44.78 -5.02 -11.58
C GLN A 632 -43.24 -4.96 -11.61
N LYS A 633 -42.61 -5.71 -12.52
CA LYS A 633 -41.15 -5.79 -12.62
C LYS A 633 -40.51 -4.58 -13.31
N GLU A 634 -41.14 -4.05 -14.35
CA GLU A 634 -40.62 -2.90 -15.09
C GLU A 634 -40.99 -1.57 -14.41
N LEU A 635 -39.96 -0.79 -14.06
CA LEU A 635 -40.08 0.52 -13.43
C LEU A 635 -39.33 1.57 -14.25
N VAL A 636 -39.97 2.72 -14.50
CA VAL A 636 -39.35 3.84 -15.20
C VAL A 636 -39.25 5.03 -14.25
N VAL A 637 -38.06 5.32 -13.75
CA VAL A 637 -37.78 6.44 -12.83
C VAL A 637 -38.03 7.77 -13.54
N GLY A 638 -38.82 8.66 -12.93
CA GLY A 638 -39.30 9.89 -13.55
C GLY A 638 -40.64 9.75 -14.31
N TYR A 639 -41.20 8.54 -14.40
CA TYR A 639 -42.53 8.29 -14.98
C TYR A 639 -43.44 7.49 -14.04
N THR A 640 -42.94 6.38 -13.49
CA THR A 640 -43.66 5.54 -12.51
C THR A 640 -43.74 6.26 -11.16
N LYS A 641 -44.95 6.50 -10.66
CA LYS A 641 -45.16 7.21 -9.37
C LYS A 641 -45.25 6.27 -8.17
N GLU A 642 -45.91 5.13 -8.32
CA GLU A 642 -46.16 4.17 -7.24
C GLU A 642 -45.88 2.74 -7.70
N VAL A 643 -45.41 1.92 -6.78
CA VAL A 643 -45.16 0.48 -6.96
C VAL A 643 -46.03 -0.26 -5.95
N SER A 644 -46.75 -1.29 -6.39
CA SER A 644 -47.65 -2.08 -5.55
C SER A 644 -47.34 -3.57 -5.67
N MET A 645 -47.16 -4.23 -4.54
CA MET A 645 -46.99 -5.68 -4.44
C MET A 645 -48.17 -6.32 -3.72
N LYS A 646 -48.81 -7.29 -4.35
CA LYS A 646 -49.85 -8.11 -3.74
C LYS A 646 -49.20 -9.31 -3.06
N VAL A 647 -49.60 -9.60 -1.83
CA VAL A 647 -49.12 -10.70 -1.01
C VAL A 647 -50.30 -11.54 -0.56
N SER A 648 -50.24 -12.84 -0.79
CA SER A 648 -51.18 -13.82 -0.26
C SER A 648 -50.43 -14.91 0.50
N LEU A 649 -50.74 -15.06 1.78
CA LEU A 649 -50.15 -16.05 2.67
C LEU A 649 -51.27 -16.96 3.21
N MET A 650 -51.12 -18.26 3.00
CA MET A 650 -52.06 -19.28 3.48
C MET A 650 -51.39 -20.17 4.52
N ASN A 651 -52.08 -20.46 5.62
CA ASN A 651 -51.71 -21.54 6.53
C ASN A 651 -52.69 -22.72 6.37
N SER A 652 -52.21 -23.86 5.91
CA SER A 652 -52.99 -25.10 5.73
C SER A 652 -52.72 -26.14 6.83
N GLY A 653 -51.72 -25.92 7.68
CA GLY A 653 -51.27 -26.83 8.74
C GLY A 653 -51.85 -26.51 10.12
N ASP A 654 -51.07 -26.79 11.17
CA ASP A 654 -51.37 -26.38 12.55
C ASP A 654 -51.22 -24.86 12.72
N ASN A 655 -51.60 -24.33 13.89
CA ASN A 655 -51.44 -22.91 14.21
C ASN A 655 -49.97 -22.45 14.05
N SER A 656 -49.77 -21.33 13.35
CA SER A 656 -48.47 -20.71 13.16
C SER A 656 -48.25 -19.61 14.21
N TYR A 657 -47.25 -19.78 15.07
CA TYR A 657 -46.99 -18.88 16.20
C TYR A 657 -45.97 -17.80 15.82
N MET A 658 -46.20 -16.57 16.29
CA MET A 658 -45.36 -15.39 16.02
C MET A 658 -44.99 -15.23 14.54
N THR A 659 -45.97 -15.38 13.65
CA THR A 659 -45.74 -15.28 12.20
C THR A 659 -45.32 -13.84 11.85
N THR A 660 -44.12 -13.69 11.32
CA THR A 660 -43.56 -12.39 10.92
C THR A 660 -43.10 -12.43 9.47
N MET A 661 -43.36 -11.33 8.77
CA MET A 661 -42.88 -11.07 7.43
C MET A 661 -41.88 -9.92 7.50
N ILE A 662 -40.66 -10.18 7.03
CA ILE A 662 -39.60 -9.20 6.87
C ILE A 662 -39.53 -8.84 5.39
N LEU A 663 -39.75 -7.56 5.10
CA LEU A 663 -39.78 -7.02 3.75
C LEU A 663 -38.57 -6.11 3.55
N ASN A 664 -37.64 -6.54 2.69
CA ASN A 664 -36.44 -5.79 2.36
C ASN A 664 -36.59 -5.16 0.97
N TYR A 665 -36.36 -3.85 0.85
CA TYR A 665 -36.53 -3.10 -0.39
C TYR A 665 -35.56 -1.90 -0.45
N PRO A 666 -35.21 -1.42 -1.65
CA PRO A 666 -34.27 -0.30 -1.82
C PRO A 666 -34.84 1.00 -1.24
N ARG A 667 -33.96 1.87 -0.72
CA ARG A 667 -34.31 3.17 -0.15
C ARG A 667 -35.04 4.12 -1.09
N THR A 668 -34.87 3.94 -2.40
CA THR A 668 -35.56 4.68 -3.45
C THR A 668 -37.07 4.39 -3.49
N LEU A 669 -37.54 3.35 -2.81
CA LEU A 669 -38.97 3.05 -2.63
C LEU A 669 -39.41 3.47 -1.22
N HIS A 670 -40.15 4.57 -1.12
CA HIS A 670 -40.69 5.07 0.14
C HIS A 670 -41.97 4.34 0.50
N PHE A 671 -42.00 3.70 1.68
CA PHE A 671 -43.18 3.00 2.15
C PHE A 671 -44.35 3.97 2.34
N LYS A 672 -45.46 3.73 1.63
CA LYS A 672 -46.64 4.59 1.67
C LYS A 672 -47.71 4.04 2.61
N LYS A 673 -48.16 2.81 2.35
CA LYS A 673 -49.19 2.13 3.17
C LYS A 673 -49.31 0.65 2.83
N VAL A 674 -50.01 -0.07 3.69
CA VAL A 674 -50.55 -1.41 3.42
C VAL A 674 -52.07 -1.34 3.34
N THR A 675 -52.65 -2.03 2.36
CA THR A 675 -54.11 -2.14 2.20
C THR A 675 -54.55 -3.59 2.33
N PHE A 676 -55.64 -3.83 3.07
CA PHE A 676 -56.11 -5.16 3.43
C PHE A 676 -57.48 -5.46 2.81
N GLU A 677 -57.77 -6.74 2.54
CA GLU A 677 -59.13 -7.18 2.24
C GLU A 677 -59.97 -7.25 3.55
N PRO A 678 -61.26 -6.88 3.54
CA PRO A 678 -62.07 -6.75 4.76
C PRO A 678 -62.20 -8.03 5.61
N SER A 679 -62.01 -9.21 5.01
CA SER A 679 -62.09 -10.53 5.65
C SER A 679 -60.73 -11.12 6.05
N SER A 680 -59.63 -10.39 5.82
CA SER A 680 -58.27 -10.86 6.10
C SER A 680 -57.92 -10.76 7.60
N PRO A 681 -57.14 -11.71 8.14
CA PRO A 681 -56.52 -11.59 9.47
C PRO A 681 -55.76 -10.27 9.66
N ALA A 682 -55.69 -9.77 10.89
CA ALA A 682 -54.99 -8.53 11.20
C ALA A 682 -53.50 -8.61 10.84
N VAL A 683 -53.03 -7.65 10.06
CA VAL A 683 -51.61 -7.49 9.69
C VAL A 683 -51.15 -6.11 10.15
N HIS A 684 -50.08 -6.08 10.95
CA HIS A 684 -49.52 -4.85 11.49
C HIS A 684 -48.06 -4.73 11.09
N CYS A 685 -47.76 -3.76 10.24
CA CYS A 685 -46.39 -3.43 9.85
C CYS A 685 -45.85 -2.28 10.70
N GLY A 686 -44.64 -2.46 11.22
CA GLY A 686 -43.90 -1.41 11.92
C GLY A 686 -43.39 -0.34 10.97
N GLN A 687 -42.74 0.68 11.53
CA GLN A 687 -42.01 1.65 10.71
C GLN A 687 -40.77 1.00 10.08
N PRO A 688 -40.46 1.27 8.80
CA PRO A 688 -39.26 0.75 8.16
C PRO A 688 -37.98 1.26 8.83
N ALA A 689 -37.01 0.37 9.02
CA ALA A 689 -35.70 0.69 9.58
C ALA A 689 -34.59 0.45 8.53
N PRO A 690 -33.50 1.24 8.56
CA PRO A 690 -32.38 1.03 7.66
C PRO A 690 -31.61 -0.26 8.01
N LEU A 691 -31.52 -1.19 7.06
CA LEU A 691 -30.72 -2.41 7.20
C LEU A 691 -29.28 -2.18 6.73
N THR A 692 -29.13 -1.43 5.63
CA THR A 692 -27.85 -0.96 5.10
C THR A 692 -27.98 0.50 4.65
N SER A 693 -26.91 1.07 4.09
CA SER A 693 -26.94 2.38 3.45
C SER A 693 -27.91 2.45 2.25
N ALA A 694 -28.25 1.31 1.63
CA ALA A 694 -29.07 1.24 0.41
C ALA A 694 -30.43 0.53 0.59
N VAL A 695 -30.60 -0.29 1.63
CA VAL A 695 -31.80 -1.15 1.83
C VAL A 695 -32.53 -0.79 3.12
N LEU A 696 -33.86 -0.71 3.05
CA LEU A 696 -34.77 -0.61 4.19
C LEU A 696 -35.42 -1.96 4.47
N SER A 697 -35.68 -2.23 5.75
CA SER A 697 -36.39 -3.42 6.22
C SER A 697 -37.65 -3.02 6.97
N CYS A 698 -38.78 -3.60 6.61
CA CYS A 698 -40.06 -3.41 7.28
C CYS A 698 -40.53 -4.75 7.87
N ASN A 699 -40.80 -4.76 9.17
CA ASN A 699 -41.30 -5.95 9.87
C ASN A 699 -42.82 -5.89 10.01
N CYS A 700 -43.50 -6.89 9.49
CA CYS A 700 -44.94 -7.05 9.53
C CYS A 700 -45.35 -8.29 10.33
N ARG A 701 -46.21 -8.08 11.33
CA ARG A 701 -46.80 -9.14 12.14
C ARG A 701 -48.11 -9.60 11.49
N ILE A 702 -48.25 -10.90 11.23
CA ILE A 702 -49.40 -11.47 10.51
C ILE A 702 -50.20 -12.38 11.44
N GLY A 703 -51.48 -12.07 11.68
CA GLY A 703 -52.34 -12.90 12.54
C GLY A 703 -51.80 -13.06 13.96
N TYR A 704 -51.09 -12.06 14.46
CA TYR A 704 -50.31 -12.13 15.70
C TYR A 704 -51.21 -12.27 16.95
N PRO A 705 -50.84 -13.09 17.96
CA PRO A 705 -49.65 -13.95 18.04
C PRO A 705 -49.84 -15.35 17.43
N VAL A 706 -51.06 -15.73 17.04
CA VAL A 706 -51.42 -17.06 16.52
C VAL A 706 -52.14 -16.95 15.18
N PHE A 707 -51.41 -17.23 14.10
CA PHE A 707 -51.96 -17.30 12.76
C PHE A 707 -52.61 -18.68 12.52
N LYS A 708 -53.94 -18.69 12.65
CA LYS A 708 -54.78 -19.88 12.49
C LYS A 708 -54.76 -20.39 11.05
N LYS A 709 -55.43 -21.53 10.81
CA LYS A 709 -55.59 -22.15 9.50
C LYS A 709 -56.52 -21.31 8.58
N THR A 710 -55.99 -20.19 8.09
CA THR A 710 -56.69 -19.23 7.22
C THR A 710 -55.74 -18.65 6.16
N THR A 711 -56.30 -17.87 5.23
CA THR A 711 -55.54 -17.13 4.21
C THR A 711 -55.64 -15.63 4.49
N VAL A 712 -54.54 -14.91 4.26
CA VAL A 712 -54.46 -13.45 4.38
C VAL A 712 -53.98 -12.86 3.06
N ASN A 713 -54.73 -11.89 2.54
CA ASN A 713 -54.40 -11.14 1.33
C ASN A 713 -54.25 -9.65 1.66
N PHE A 714 -53.15 -9.04 1.21
CA PHE A 714 -52.89 -7.61 1.37
C PHE A 714 -51.96 -7.08 0.27
N SER A 715 -51.95 -5.77 0.10
CA SER A 715 -51.03 -5.09 -0.83
C SER A 715 -50.13 -4.11 -0.10
N VAL A 716 -48.84 -4.14 -0.40
CA VAL A 716 -47.86 -3.15 0.06
C VAL A 716 -47.60 -2.15 -1.06
N ILE A 717 -47.73 -0.86 -0.75
CA ILE A 717 -47.60 0.23 -1.73
C ILE A 717 -46.43 1.12 -1.34
N TRP A 718 -45.56 1.37 -2.30
CA TRP A 718 -44.44 2.31 -2.20
C TRP A 718 -44.61 3.47 -3.18
N GLN A 719 -44.05 4.61 -2.80
CA GLN A 719 -43.83 5.76 -3.67
C GLN A 719 -42.39 5.73 -4.19
N LEU A 720 -42.21 5.87 -5.50
CA LEU A 720 -40.88 5.86 -6.12
C LEU A 720 -40.23 7.25 -6.01
N GLU A 721 -39.00 7.29 -5.51
CA GLU A 721 -38.16 8.48 -5.51
C GLU A 721 -37.47 8.67 -6.87
N GLU A 722 -37.33 9.92 -7.30
CA GLU A 722 -36.67 10.28 -8.56
C GLU A 722 -35.13 10.32 -8.40
N SER A 723 -34.53 9.18 -8.03
CA SER A 723 -33.09 9.05 -7.82
C SER A 723 -32.49 7.81 -8.50
N ILE A 724 -31.17 7.81 -8.72
CA ILE A 724 -30.45 6.71 -9.38
C ILE A 724 -30.31 5.53 -8.40
N PHE A 725 -30.74 4.35 -8.83
CA PHE A 725 -30.54 3.11 -8.07
C PHE A 725 -29.06 2.70 -8.12
N GLN A 726 -28.48 2.42 -6.96
CA GLN A 726 -27.04 2.17 -6.83
C GLN A 726 -26.61 0.73 -7.20
N ASN A 727 -27.53 -0.23 -7.28
CA ASN A 727 -27.26 -1.66 -7.53
C ASN A 727 -28.47 -2.37 -8.20
N LYS A 728 -28.33 -3.65 -8.60
CA LYS A 728 -29.49 -4.51 -8.95
C LYS A 728 -30.49 -4.48 -7.80
N SER A 729 -31.66 -3.94 -8.07
CA SER A 729 -32.62 -3.59 -7.04
C SER A 729 -33.68 -4.67 -6.94
N SER A 730 -33.66 -5.42 -5.85
CA SER A 730 -34.65 -6.45 -5.58
C SER A 730 -35.46 -6.14 -4.34
N ILE A 731 -36.68 -6.68 -4.31
CA ILE A 731 -37.53 -6.72 -3.14
C ILE A 731 -37.56 -8.16 -2.65
N THR A 732 -37.19 -8.38 -1.40
CA THR A 732 -37.18 -9.72 -0.80
C THR A 732 -38.25 -9.80 0.29
N VAL A 733 -39.04 -10.86 0.23
CA VAL A 733 -40.09 -11.17 1.21
C VAL A 733 -39.68 -12.42 1.96
N ASN A 734 -39.41 -12.29 3.26
CA ASN A 734 -39.06 -13.42 4.13
C ASN A 734 -40.14 -13.63 5.17
N ILE A 735 -40.74 -14.81 5.23
CA ILE A 735 -41.74 -15.16 6.24
C ILE A 735 -41.15 -16.21 7.18
N THR A 736 -41.25 -15.92 8.46
CA THR A 736 -40.76 -16.78 9.55
C THR A 736 -41.87 -16.99 10.58
N ASN A 737 -41.78 -18.10 11.28
CA ASN A 737 -42.61 -18.41 12.44
C ASN A 737 -41.77 -19.22 13.44
N ILE A 738 -42.18 -19.23 14.70
CA ILE A 738 -41.42 -19.90 15.76
C ILE A 738 -41.81 -21.38 15.94
N ASN A 739 -42.59 -21.99 15.03
CA ASN A 739 -42.92 -23.41 15.10
C ASN A 739 -41.65 -24.27 14.96
N GLU A 740 -41.70 -25.49 15.49
CA GLU A 740 -40.60 -26.45 15.31
C GLU A 740 -40.59 -26.96 13.87
N ASN A 741 -39.39 -27.11 13.30
CA ASN A 741 -39.16 -27.42 11.88
C ASN A 741 -39.78 -26.38 10.93
N SER A 742 -39.91 -25.12 11.36
CA SER A 742 -40.36 -24.05 10.47
C SER A 742 -39.30 -23.78 9.39
N THR A 743 -39.74 -23.74 8.14
CA THR A 743 -38.92 -23.31 7.01
C THR A 743 -39.17 -21.84 6.73
N ILE A 744 -38.10 -21.08 6.48
CA ILE A 744 -38.22 -19.70 6.02
C ILE A 744 -38.75 -19.74 4.59
N LEU A 745 -39.86 -19.05 4.35
CA LEU A 745 -40.36 -18.83 2.99
C LEU A 745 -39.76 -17.54 2.47
N THR A 746 -39.02 -17.64 1.36
CA THR A 746 -38.37 -16.50 0.72
C THR A 746 -38.82 -16.39 -0.72
N GLU A 747 -39.27 -15.21 -1.11
CA GLU A 747 -39.45 -14.82 -2.51
C GLU A 747 -38.67 -13.54 -2.80
N GLU A 748 -38.00 -13.52 -3.95
CA GLU A 748 -37.23 -12.36 -4.42
C GLU A 748 -37.77 -11.86 -5.76
N HIS A 749 -37.99 -10.55 -5.85
CA HIS A 749 -38.39 -9.87 -7.07
C HIS A 749 -37.33 -8.89 -7.51
N VAL A 750 -36.61 -9.22 -8.57
CA VAL A 750 -35.69 -8.29 -9.24
C VAL A 750 -36.49 -7.27 -10.05
N LEU A 751 -36.19 -5.99 -9.85
CA LEU A 751 -36.84 -4.88 -10.54
C LEU A 751 -36.01 -4.48 -11.77
N ASP A 752 -36.67 -4.38 -12.92
CA ASP A 752 -36.10 -3.91 -14.19
C ASP A 752 -36.27 -2.40 -14.28
N VAL A 753 -35.22 -1.66 -13.91
CA VAL A 753 -35.26 -0.20 -13.76
C VAL A 753 -34.70 0.50 -15.00
N ARG A 754 -35.47 1.43 -15.56
CA ARG A 754 -35.07 2.38 -16.61
C ARG A 754 -35.23 3.83 -16.13
N TYR A 755 -34.50 4.76 -16.73
CA TYR A 755 -34.54 6.18 -16.37
C TYR A 755 -35.14 7.02 -17.50
N ALA A 756 -36.16 7.82 -17.20
CA ALA A 756 -36.76 8.72 -18.17
C ALA A 756 -35.91 9.98 -18.34
N PHE A 757 -35.76 10.45 -19.58
CA PHE A 757 -35.21 11.77 -19.88
C PHE A 757 -35.98 12.41 -21.03
N THR A 758 -35.89 13.73 -21.14
CA THR A 758 -36.52 14.50 -22.23
C THR A 758 -35.43 15.18 -23.03
N ALA A 759 -35.40 14.99 -24.35
CA ALA A 759 -34.46 15.66 -25.24
C ALA A 759 -35.15 16.11 -26.53
N VAL A 760 -34.80 17.30 -27.00
CA VAL A 760 -35.35 17.95 -28.19
C VAL A 760 -34.18 18.41 -29.06
N LEU A 761 -34.11 17.88 -30.27
CA LEU A 761 -33.12 18.28 -31.26
C LEU A 761 -33.63 19.50 -32.04
N THR A 762 -33.02 20.65 -31.81
CA THR A 762 -33.38 21.92 -32.46
C THR A 762 -32.30 22.37 -33.45
N ARG A 763 -32.68 23.26 -34.37
CA ARG A 763 -31.83 23.81 -35.43
C ARG A 763 -32.07 25.31 -35.56
N PRO A 764 -31.04 26.18 -35.47
CA PRO A 764 -31.22 27.62 -35.54
C PRO A 764 -31.56 28.10 -36.96
N VAL A 765 -31.18 27.34 -37.99
CA VAL A 765 -31.47 27.66 -39.39
C VAL A 765 -31.99 26.40 -40.09
N SER A 766 -33.15 26.49 -40.74
CA SER A 766 -33.74 25.36 -41.46
C SER A 766 -33.21 25.21 -42.89
N SER A 767 -32.82 26.32 -43.53
CA SER A 767 -32.38 26.36 -44.93
C SER A 767 -31.17 27.30 -45.11
N MET A 768 -30.14 26.84 -45.81
CA MET A 768 -28.94 27.60 -46.17
C MET A 768 -28.81 27.73 -47.68
N TYR A 769 -28.23 28.83 -48.17
CA TYR A 769 -28.09 29.11 -49.60
C TYR A 769 -26.62 29.18 -50.01
N VAL A 770 -26.29 28.65 -51.18
CA VAL A 770 -24.93 28.68 -51.75
C VAL A 770 -24.99 29.04 -53.23
N ASN A 771 -24.12 29.96 -53.65
CA ASN A 771 -24.03 30.38 -55.03
C ASN A 771 -22.98 29.54 -55.78
N ILE A 772 -23.28 29.10 -57.01
CA ILE A 772 -22.46 28.13 -57.75
C ILE A 772 -21.41 28.85 -58.62
N SER A 773 -21.45 30.18 -58.77
CA SER A 773 -20.79 30.95 -59.85
C SER A 773 -19.26 31.04 -59.85
N GLU A 774 -18.56 30.69 -58.77
CA GLU A 774 -17.10 30.86 -58.67
C GLU A 774 -16.46 29.65 -57.99
N GLY A 775 -15.24 29.28 -58.40
CA GLY A 775 -14.43 28.18 -57.83
C GLY A 775 -13.94 28.45 -56.40
N LEU A 776 -14.80 28.98 -55.55
CA LEU A 776 -14.56 29.32 -54.15
C LEU A 776 -14.78 28.07 -53.29
N LEU A 777 -13.75 27.75 -52.51
CA LEU A 777 -13.85 26.84 -51.37
C LEU A 777 -14.51 27.62 -50.23
N GLU A 778 -15.75 27.31 -49.89
CA GLU A 778 -16.46 27.92 -48.77
C GLU A 778 -16.66 26.91 -47.63
N ASN A 779 -16.36 27.33 -46.40
CA ASN A 779 -16.72 26.57 -45.22
C ASN A 779 -18.20 26.84 -44.87
N LYS A 780 -19.00 25.78 -44.73
CA LYS A 780 -20.39 25.86 -44.26
C LYS A 780 -20.52 25.20 -42.89
N GLU A 781 -21.17 25.90 -41.97
CA GLU A 781 -21.39 25.46 -40.60
C GLU A 781 -22.82 24.92 -40.42
N PHE A 782 -22.94 23.66 -40.05
CA PHE A 782 -24.22 23.03 -39.69
C PHE A 782 -24.35 23.00 -38.17
N ARG A 783 -25.32 23.73 -37.62
CA ARG A 783 -25.53 23.87 -36.17
C ARG A 783 -26.77 23.08 -35.73
N PHE A 784 -26.60 22.21 -34.74
CA PHE A 784 -27.68 21.48 -34.07
C PHE A 784 -27.56 21.68 -32.56
N ASN A 785 -28.69 21.93 -31.90
CA ASN A 785 -28.74 22.20 -30.46
C ASN A 785 -29.63 21.15 -29.78
N ILE A 786 -29.15 20.56 -28.70
CA ILE A 786 -29.92 19.60 -27.90
C ILE A 786 -30.41 20.30 -26.64
N ASN A 787 -31.73 20.45 -26.53
CA ASN A 787 -32.39 21.06 -25.37
C ASN A 787 -33.20 19.99 -24.63
N GLY A 788 -33.32 20.06 -23.31
CA GLY A 788 -34.08 19.06 -22.56
C GLY A 788 -33.66 18.97 -21.10
N GLU A 789 -34.13 17.93 -20.43
CA GLU A 789 -33.75 17.62 -19.06
C GLU A 789 -33.13 16.21 -18.99
N ASN A 790 -31.82 16.15 -18.77
CA ASN A 790 -31.06 14.91 -18.62
C ASN A 790 -30.66 14.64 -17.15
N ARG A 791 -31.65 14.63 -16.25
CA ARG A 791 -31.44 14.54 -14.79
C ARG A 791 -30.68 13.29 -14.31
N PHE A 792 -30.61 12.26 -15.14
CA PHE A 792 -29.96 10.97 -14.82
C PHE A 792 -28.70 10.70 -15.65
N ASN A 793 -28.08 11.76 -16.19
CA ASN A 793 -26.80 11.73 -16.91
C ASN A 793 -26.74 10.70 -18.04
N ALA A 794 -27.82 10.54 -18.81
CA ALA A 794 -27.82 9.70 -19.99
C ALA A 794 -26.75 10.18 -20.97
N THR A 795 -25.93 9.28 -21.51
CA THR A 795 -25.02 9.64 -22.61
C THR A 795 -25.82 9.75 -23.90
N ILE A 796 -26.07 10.97 -24.33
CA ILE A 796 -26.85 11.29 -25.52
C ILE A 796 -25.88 11.38 -26.70
N LYS A 797 -26.07 10.53 -27.71
CA LYS A 797 -25.25 10.52 -28.93
C LYS A 797 -26.01 11.21 -30.06
N LEU A 798 -25.51 12.35 -30.52
CA LEU A 798 -25.99 13.00 -31.73
C LEU A 798 -25.28 12.40 -32.95
N GLN A 799 -26.06 11.96 -33.93
CA GLN A 799 -25.59 11.51 -35.23
C GLN A 799 -26.01 12.53 -36.28
N ILE A 800 -25.05 13.11 -37.01
CA ILE A 800 -25.31 14.05 -38.11
C ILE A 800 -24.78 13.42 -39.40
N TRP A 801 -25.58 13.38 -40.45
CA TRP A 801 -25.16 12.84 -41.75
C TRP A 801 -24.91 13.97 -42.75
N VAL A 802 -23.64 14.19 -43.09
CA VAL A 802 -23.24 15.19 -44.08
C VAL A 802 -23.02 14.49 -45.44
N PRO A 803 -23.73 14.85 -46.52
CA PRO A 803 -23.56 14.22 -47.82
C PRO A 803 -22.21 14.62 -48.44
N ILE A 804 -21.29 13.67 -48.63
CA ILE A 804 -19.93 13.96 -49.13
C ILE A 804 -19.79 13.69 -50.63
N ASN A 805 -20.65 12.82 -51.20
CA ASN A 805 -20.54 12.38 -52.59
C ASN A 805 -21.91 12.40 -53.28
N ILE A 806 -21.97 12.97 -54.49
CA ILE A 806 -23.13 12.87 -55.38
C ILE A 806 -22.61 12.41 -56.74
N GLN A 807 -23.18 11.31 -57.25
CA GLN A 807 -22.85 10.76 -58.58
C GLN A 807 -21.35 10.50 -58.82
N GLY A 808 -20.58 10.18 -57.77
CA GLY A 808 -19.15 9.87 -57.87
C GLY A 808 -18.22 11.08 -57.71
N HIS A 809 -18.77 12.29 -57.49
CA HIS A 809 -18.01 13.50 -57.22
C HIS A 809 -18.10 13.91 -55.74
N THR A 810 -16.94 14.14 -55.12
CA THR A 810 -16.84 14.65 -53.75
C THR A 810 -17.21 16.14 -53.72
N ILE A 811 -18.29 16.49 -53.02
CA ILE A 811 -18.83 17.87 -52.95
C ILE A 811 -18.57 18.52 -51.59
N MET A 812 -18.52 17.74 -50.51
CA MET A 812 -18.21 18.25 -49.17
C MET A 812 -17.12 17.41 -48.53
N THR A 813 -16.21 18.09 -47.83
CA THR A 813 -15.19 17.48 -46.97
C THR A 813 -15.35 18.04 -45.56
N VAL A 814 -15.64 17.19 -44.57
CA VAL A 814 -15.77 17.66 -43.19
C VAL A 814 -14.38 17.99 -42.64
N LYS A 815 -14.14 19.28 -42.33
CA LYS A 815 -12.83 19.78 -41.88
C LYS A 815 -12.67 19.77 -40.37
N ASN A 816 -13.71 20.19 -39.64
CA ASN A 816 -13.66 20.31 -38.20
C ASN A 816 -15.00 19.87 -37.60
N ALA A 817 -14.95 18.87 -36.74
CA ALA A 817 -16.10 18.40 -35.98
C ALA A 817 -15.69 18.35 -34.51
N SER A 818 -16.43 19.05 -33.65
CA SER A 818 -16.26 18.92 -32.21
C SER A 818 -16.79 17.55 -31.76
N GLY A 819 -15.89 16.69 -31.26
CA GLY A 819 -16.21 15.32 -30.81
C GLY A 819 -15.85 14.25 -31.85
N THR A 820 -14.94 13.35 -31.49
CA THR A 820 -14.27 12.40 -32.37
C THR A 820 -15.01 11.06 -32.51
N GLN A 821 -15.31 10.67 -33.75
CA GLN A 821 -15.02 9.39 -34.45
C GLN A 821 -15.96 9.28 -35.66
N GLY A 822 -15.42 9.31 -36.87
CA GLY A 822 -16.20 9.22 -38.12
C GLY A 822 -16.03 7.86 -38.79
N ILE A 823 -17.14 7.18 -39.06
CA ILE A 823 -17.20 6.05 -40.00
C ILE A 823 -17.57 6.64 -41.37
N ARG A 824 -16.85 6.24 -42.42
CA ARG A 824 -17.11 6.70 -43.80
C ARG A 824 -18.04 5.71 -44.49
N ASP A 825 -19.22 6.19 -44.88
CA ASP A 825 -20.04 5.55 -45.92
C ASP A 825 -19.73 6.22 -47.27
N VAL A 826 -19.99 5.54 -48.39
CA VAL A 826 -19.60 5.97 -49.75
C VAL A 826 -20.31 7.27 -50.18
N GLN A 827 -21.45 7.59 -49.54
CA GLN A 827 -22.33 8.70 -49.90
C GLN A 827 -22.45 9.79 -48.80
N TYR A 828 -22.32 9.41 -47.52
CA TYR A 828 -22.42 10.32 -46.37
C TYR A 828 -21.24 10.14 -45.42
N GLN A 829 -20.83 11.24 -44.77
CA GLN A 829 -19.95 11.21 -43.62
C GLN A 829 -20.79 11.42 -42.36
N SER A 830 -20.84 10.42 -41.49
CA SER A 830 -21.52 10.52 -40.20
C SER A 830 -20.61 11.12 -39.14
N VAL A 831 -21.09 12.17 -38.47
CA VAL A 831 -20.43 12.79 -37.33
C VAL A 831 -21.15 12.36 -36.06
N HIS A 832 -20.40 11.83 -35.10
CA HIS A 832 -20.91 11.37 -33.81
C HIS A 832 -20.39 12.25 -32.69
N CYS A 833 -21.30 12.83 -31.92
CA CYS A 833 -20.98 13.62 -30.75
C CYS A 833 -21.63 12.97 -29.54
N SER A 834 -20.84 12.56 -28.56
CA SER A 834 -21.36 12.04 -27.28
C SER A 834 -21.43 13.20 -26.29
N LEU A 835 -22.62 13.45 -25.75
CA LEU A 835 -22.89 14.51 -24.80
C LEU A 835 -23.32 13.92 -23.46
N GLN A 836 -22.88 14.55 -22.37
CA GLN A 836 -23.25 14.17 -21.01
C GLN A 836 -23.99 15.29 -20.26
N SER A 837 -23.90 16.54 -20.71
CA SER A 837 -24.50 17.74 -20.10
C SER A 837 -25.75 18.24 -20.82
N ASP A 838 -26.58 18.99 -20.09
CA ASP A 838 -27.70 19.75 -20.66
C ASP A 838 -27.19 20.95 -21.49
N GLY A 839 -27.72 21.12 -22.70
CA GLY A 839 -27.58 22.38 -23.46
C GLY A 839 -26.29 22.55 -24.25
N ASP A 840 -25.87 21.53 -25.01
CA ASP A 840 -24.70 21.63 -25.89
C ASP A 840 -25.08 22.03 -27.33
N ASN A 841 -24.33 23.01 -27.85
CA ASN A 841 -24.42 23.45 -29.25
C ASN A 841 -23.36 22.72 -30.07
N ILE A 842 -23.79 21.79 -30.93
CA ILE A 842 -22.89 21.04 -31.81
C ILE A 842 -22.84 21.75 -33.16
N THR A 843 -21.63 22.15 -33.56
CA THR A 843 -21.37 22.76 -34.86
C THR A 843 -20.44 21.86 -35.67
N VAL A 844 -20.91 21.41 -36.83
CA VAL A 844 -20.11 20.65 -37.79
C VAL A 844 -19.73 21.58 -38.94
N VAL A 845 -18.42 21.75 -39.17
CA VAL A 845 -17.91 22.56 -40.27
C VAL A 845 -17.48 21.66 -41.41
N ALA A 846 -18.17 21.79 -42.55
CA ALA A 846 -17.77 21.13 -43.79
C ALA A 846 -17.26 22.16 -44.78
N GLU A 847 -16.12 21.87 -45.39
CA GLU A 847 -15.67 22.58 -46.58
C GLU A 847 -16.47 22.07 -47.77
N LEU A 848 -17.13 23.00 -48.44
CA LEU A 848 -17.86 22.75 -49.67
C LEU A 848 -16.91 23.01 -50.84
N SER A 849 -16.60 21.96 -51.60
CA SER A 849 -15.83 22.06 -52.84
C SER A 849 -16.79 21.98 -54.03
N LEU A 850 -16.96 23.10 -54.72
CA LEU A 850 -17.80 23.21 -55.91
C LEU A 850 -17.02 23.07 -57.21
N SER A 851 -15.77 22.61 -57.18
CA SER A 851 -14.99 22.36 -58.40
C SER A 851 -15.75 21.36 -59.30
N ASN A 852 -16.18 21.83 -60.48
CA ASN A 852 -17.06 21.13 -61.45
C ASN A 852 -18.56 21.00 -61.08
N ALA A 853 -19.05 21.63 -60.02
CA ALA A 853 -20.45 21.57 -59.57
C ALA A 853 -21.48 21.97 -60.65
N HIS A 854 -21.09 22.85 -61.58
CA HIS A 854 -21.92 23.26 -62.71
C HIS A 854 -22.32 22.12 -63.66
N GLN A 855 -21.58 21.00 -63.68
CA GLN A 855 -21.87 19.86 -64.57
C GLN A 855 -23.00 18.96 -64.06
N PHE A 856 -23.26 18.92 -62.75
CA PHE A 856 -24.19 17.95 -62.13
C PHE A 856 -25.22 18.56 -61.17
N LEU A 857 -25.03 19.80 -60.66
CA LEU A 857 -26.03 20.48 -59.82
C LEU A 857 -26.83 21.50 -60.64
N LYS A 858 -28.16 21.34 -60.67
CA LYS A 858 -29.10 22.31 -61.28
C LYS A 858 -29.43 23.42 -60.28
N SER A 859 -29.65 24.65 -60.75
CA SER A 859 -30.16 25.75 -59.91
C SER A 859 -31.46 25.33 -59.22
N GLY A 860 -31.55 25.51 -57.90
CA GLY A 860 -32.67 25.06 -57.06
C GLY A 860 -32.53 23.65 -56.46
N SER A 861 -31.42 22.94 -56.69
CA SER A 861 -31.16 21.65 -56.04
C SER A 861 -31.00 21.81 -54.53
N ALA A 862 -31.57 20.89 -53.75
CA ALA A 862 -31.51 20.89 -52.29
C ALA A 862 -30.80 19.65 -51.75
N LEU A 863 -29.91 19.83 -50.79
CA LEU A 863 -29.27 18.75 -50.02
C LEU A 863 -29.75 18.74 -48.58
N LEU A 864 -30.00 17.54 -48.07
CA LEU A 864 -30.46 17.34 -46.70
C LEU A 864 -29.29 16.89 -45.83
N VAL A 865 -29.15 17.54 -44.68
CA VAL A 865 -28.25 17.16 -43.59
C VAL A 865 -29.12 16.78 -42.39
N PRO A 866 -29.49 15.49 -42.25
CA PRO A 866 -30.29 15.04 -41.11
C PRO A 866 -29.42 14.91 -39.85
N GLY A 867 -30.06 15.09 -38.69
CA GLY A 867 -29.52 14.86 -37.36
C GLY A 867 -30.49 14.00 -36.54
N LYS A 868 -29.94 13.07 -35.74
CA LYS A 868 -30.71 12.17 -34.88
C LYS A 868 -30.05 11.96 -33.53
N ILE A 869 -30.84 12.00 -32.47
CA ILE A 869 -30.42 11.61 -31.12
C ILE A 869 -30.54 10.08 -30.94
N THR A 870 -29.51 9.48 -30.35
CA THR A 870 -29.46 8.06 -29.99
C THR A 870 -28.92 7.91 -28.57
N PHE A 871 -29.34 6.87 -27.86
CA PHE A 871 -29.01 6.62 -26.46
C PHE A 871 -29.18 5.13 -26.13
N ASN A 872 -28.73 4.70 -24.96
CA ASN A 872 -28.89 3.32 -24.52
C ASN A 872 -30.36 3.04 -24.12
N LYS A 873 -31.10 2.32 -24.96
CA LYS A 873 -32.52 1.97 -24.73
C LYS A 873 -32.74 0.93 -23.62
N GLU A 874 -31.70 0.22 -23.19
CA GLU A 874 -31.79 -0.74 -22.10
C GLU A 874 -31.84 -0.03 -20.74
N LEU A 875 -31.14 1.11 -20.61
CA LEU A 875 -31.04 1.87 -19.36
C LEU A 875 -31.96 3.09 -19.32
N TYR A 876 -32.29 3.67 -20.47
CA TYR A 876 -33.00 4.95 -20.56
C TYR A 876 -34.22 4.87 -21.46
N LEU A 877 -35.26 5.62 -21.10
CA LEU A 877 -36.45 5.87 -21.90
C LEU A 877 -36.48 7.35 -22.30
N GLY A 878 -36.27 7.64 -23.58
CA GLY A 878 -36.47 8.99 -24.10
C GLY A 878 -37.96 9.28 -24.26
N LEU A 879 -38.46 10.30 -23.57
CA LEU A 879 -39.83 10.77 -23.73
C LEU A 879 -39.95 11.57 -25.05
N GLU A 880 -41.11 11.50 -25.70
CA GLU A 880 -41.40 12.23 -26.94
C GLU A 880 -40.42 11.95 -28.10
N GLU A 881 -40.32 10.68 -28.54
CA GLU A 881 -39.35 10.25 -29.57
C GLU A 881 -39.38 11.06 -30.88
N GLU A 882 -40.49 11.72 -31.20
CA GLU A 882 -40.65 12.60 -32.37
C GLU A 882 -39.67 13.78 -32.35
N ASN A 883 -39.32 14.26 -31.16
CA ASN A 883 -38.44 15.42 -30.94
C ASN A 883 -36.94 15.08 -31.07
N HIS A 884 -36.58 13.81 -31.26
CA HIS A 884 -35.19 13.35 -31.40
C HIS A 884 -34.60 13.54 -32.81
N HIS A 885 -35.37 14.10 -33.75
CA HIS A 885 -35.02 14.21 -35.16
C HIS A 885 -35.10 15.66 -35.67
N ALA A 886 -34.09 16.08 -36.44
CA ALA A 886 -34.05 17.39 -37.08
C ALA A 886 -33.28 17.34 -38.41
N GLN A 887 -33.53 18.26 -39.33
CA GLN A 887 -32.82 18.30 -40.62
C GLN A 887 -32.56 19.74 -41.10
N ILE A 888 -31.38 19.98 -41.66
CA ILE A 888 -31.00 21.25 -42.31
C ILE A 888 -30.98 21.04 -43.83
N THR A 889 -31.53 21.99 -44.58
CA THR A 889 -31.58 21.95 -46.05
C THR A 889 -30.58 22.94 -46.65
N LEU A 890 -29.82 22.55 -47.67
CA LEU A 890 -28.83 23.40 -48.33
C LEU A 890 -29.19 23.55 -49.81
N ILE A 891 -29.44 24.77 -50.26
CA ILE A 891 -30.03 25.11 -51.56
C ILE A 891 -28.99 25.83 -52.43
N PHE A 892 -28.82 25.37 -53.68
CA PHE A 892 -27.85 25.95 -54.61
C PHE A 892 -28.48 26.91 -55.62
N LEU A 893 -27.85 28.07 -55.85
CA LEU A 893 -28.29 29.14 -56.76
C LEU A 893 -27.20 29.43 -57.81
N LYS A 894 -27.56 29.86 -59.04
CA LYS A 894 -26.60 30.17 -60.11
C LYS A 894 -26.77 31.61 -60.60
N ASP A 895 -25.70 32.39 -60.69
CA ASP A 895 -25.74 33.70 -61.34
C ASP A 895 -25.63 33.58 -62.87
N GLU A 896 -26.41 34.39 -63.59
CA GLU A 896 -26.26 34.56 -65.04
C GLU A 896 -25.50 35.86 -65.33
N VAL A 897 -24.35 35.76 -66.03
CA VAL A 897 -23.53 36.90 -66.46
C VAL A 897 -24.02 37.37 -67.84
N PHE A 898 -24.39 38.65 -67.95
CA PHE A 898 -24.91 39.29 -69.17
C PHE A 898 -23.77 39.79 -70.08
N ASP A 899 -23.63 39.29 -71.31
CA ASP A 899 -22.62 39.73 -72.30
C ASP A 899 -23.18 40.87 -73.20
N PRO A 900 -22.65 42.10 -73.14
CA PRO A 900 -23.18 43.26 -73.86
C PRO A 900 -22.79 43.34 -75.34
N LEU A 901 -21.87 42.49 -75.84
CA LEU A 901 -21.32 42.57 -77.20
C LEU A 901 -22.38 42.50 -78.33
N PRO A 902 -23.42 41.63 -78.28
CA PRO A 902 -24.44 41.55 -79.33
C PRO A 902 -25.31 42.81 -79.40
N THR A 903 -25.53 43.45 -78.25
CA THR A 903 -26.36 44.66 -78.11
C THR A 903 -25.63 45.88 -78.69
N ILE A 904 -24.32 45.98 -78.50
CA ILE A 904 -23.48 47.05 -79.07
C ILE A 904 -23.44 46.94 -80.61
N ILE A 905 -23.25 45.74 -81.15
CA ILE A 905 -23.22 45.51 -82.61
C ILE A 905 -24.57 45.89 -83.25
N ARG A 906 -25.71 45.50 -82.65
CA ARG A 906 -27.04 45.89 -83.13
C ARG A 906 -27.26 47.41 -83.11
N SER A 907 -26.76 48.11 -82.11
CA SER A 907 -26.90 49.57 -82.01
C SER A 907 -26.12 50.32 -83.09
N CYS A 908 -24.90 49.86 -83.45
CA CYS A 908 -24.11 50.46 -84.52
C CYS A 908 -24.77 50.30 -85.90
N PHE A 909 -25.28 49.11 -86.22
CA PHE A 909 -25.98 48.88 -87.49
C PHE A 909 -27.30 49.66 -87.57
N GLY A 910 -28.03 49.79 -86.46
CA GLY A 910 -29.24 50.61 -86.39
C GLY A 910 -28.98 52.10 -86.66
N GLY A 911 -27.93 52.67 -86.07
CA GLY A 911 -27.56 54.08 -86.29
C GLY A 911 -27.16 54.38 -87.73
N LEU A 912 -26.46 53.46 -88.39
CA LEU A 912 -26.01 53.63 -89.77
C LEU A 912 -27.19 53.59 -90.76
N PHE A 913 -28.19 52.75 -90.50
CA PHE A 913 -29.42 52.70 -91.29
C PHE A 913 -30.24 54.00 -91.20
N VAL A 914 -30.33 54.59 -90.01
CA VAL A 914 -31.01 55.87 -89.80
C VAL A 914 -30.29 57.01 -90.53
N LEU A 915 -28.96 57.03 -90.50
CA LEU A 915 -28.16 58.04 -91.23
C LEU A 915 -28.42 57.97 -92.75
N VAL A 916 -28.41 56.76 -93.33
CA VAL A 916 -28.69 56.55 -94.76
C VAL A 916 -30.11 57.02 -95.10
N PHE A 917 -31.09 56.73 -94.25
CA PHE A 917 -32.46 57.17 -94.43
C PHE A 917 -32.59 58.71 -94.43
N ILE A 918 -31.87 59.39 -93.53
CA ILE A 918 -31.83 60.86 -93.48
C ILE A 918 -31.18 61.44 -94.74
N ILE A 919 -30.07 60.86 -95.22
CA ILE A 919 -29.41 61.31 -96.45
C ILE A 919 -30.34 61.17 -97.66
N LEU A 920 -31.08 60.06 -97.76
CA LEU A 920 -32.08 59.85 -98.81
C LEU A 920 -33.24 60.86 -98.72
N LEU A 921 -33.71 61.18 -97.51
CA LEU A 921 -34.71 62.22 -97.28
C LEU A 921 -34.20 63.60 -97.73
N LEU A 922 -32.99 63.99 -97.34
CA LEU A 922 -32.37 65.26 -97.74
C LEU A 922 -32.15 65.35 -99.25
N TRP A 923 -31.80 64.24 -99.91
CA TRP A 923 -31.69 64.16 -101.36
C TRP A 923 -33.04 64.34 -102.05
N LYS A 924 -34.10 63.69 -101.55
CA LYS A 924 -35.47 63.80 -102.09
C LYS A 924 -36.09 65.19 -101.85
N CYS A 925 -35.76 65.84 -100.74
CA CYS A 925 -36.18 67.21 -100.40
C CYS A 925 -35.40 68.30 -101.15
N GLY A 926 -34.49 67.93 -102.06
CA GLY A 926 -33.83 68.88 -102.96
C GLY A 926 -32.65 69.65 -102.34
N PHE A 927 -32.19 69.26 -101.15
CA PHE A 927 -31.11 69.95 -100.42
C PHE A 927 -29.79 70.01 -101.22
N PHE A 928 -29.52 69.02 -102.08
CA PHE A 928 -28.26 68.93 -102.84
C PHE A 928 -28.32 69.54 -104.26
N ARG A 929 -29.41 70.21 -104.66
CA ARG A 929 -29.48 70.89 -105.98
C ARG A 929 -28.98 72.34 -105.89
N ARG A 930 -27.65 72.54 -106.00
CA ARG A 930 -27.06 73.85 -106.29
C ARG A 930 -27.26 74.21 -107.78
N LYS A 931 -28.00 75.29 -108.06
CA LYS A 931 -27.94 75.98 -109.36
C LYS A 931 -26.77 76.96 -109.33
N TYR A 932 -25.77 76.73 -110.17
CA TYR A 932 -24.90 77.81 -110.65
C TYR A 932 -25.50 78.36 -111.94
N ARG A 933 -25.81 79.66 -111.97
CA ARG A 933 -25.79 80.45 -113.20
C ARG A 933 -24.59 81.38 -113.09
N ALA A 934 -23.82 81.39 -114.17
CA ALA A 934 -22.46 81.87 -114.27
C ALA A 934 -22.37 83.33 -114.74
N MET A 935 -21.12 83.79 -114.66
CA MET A 935 -20.49 84.96 -115.28
C MET A 935 -20.88 86.33 -114.75
#